data_AF-A0A8H5L4C9-F1
#
_entry.id   AF-A0A8H5L4C9-F1
#
_cell.length_a   1.000
_cell.length_b   1.000
_cell.length_c   1.000
_cell.angle_alpha   90.00
_cell.angle_beta   90.00
_cell.angle_gamma   90.00
#
_symmetry.space_group_name_H-M   'P 1'
#
loop_
_entity.id
_entity.type
_entity.pdbx_description
1 polymer ?
#
loop_
_entity_poly.entity_id
_entity_poly.type
_entity_poly.pdbx_seq_one_letter_code
_entity_poly.pdbx_strand_id
1 'polypeptide(L)'
;MASSISINGVKVELSHDCDVSETNYIILRTKGMPLNKSQKTKLLELGVHVNEFVGDEKQQVYLCGFHKDSLTEIQNLDFVEYAGEYVEEFALTKKVQQDAKGQTCNVSIMLHQDVEEITEELTQKIAEAANVDPSAIVVEDGGLQIKVATDKLDGIAALDEVRVLHTANEAALFDTKARQILRVDEALAPKSHTETQNIVYRGEGQIVCVADTGLDRGSKTNVHEAFNDLDGHGTHVCGSVLGSGQHQSHGLVEGVAPGAELLVQSLFSKFNPLNNAPRLDGLPKTNLAPLFQQAYDAGARVHTNSWGSPLPMSRIQRPYDGRSESIDQFVYDNQDMTILFAAGNDGQDADLDGKLDGAINERSLGAEAAAKNCITVGATENDRPDLASGDSKRPYTYGGFWTQRFAVNPLRDDHMANNPDGLAAFSSRGPTAENRLKPDIVAPGTAILSARSQNKKYLGGVHLAGESGDSKYMYLAGTSMATPLVAGCCAVLRQALIANGYRDEQDGVKNPTGSLIKALLINGAAPVGGQYMPDGVNEEYNAHSGYGRVDLAASIPRINDTYSGYGIGVVDEDDEKSFEYTVNIPTSLEGDNRSLTLKVTMVYADRPGGKLQHDLNLLVASGELEYHGNQVNKLFPLGVAEGFDRRNNVEQVVWHHVPGGSARIIVKPFRFMDERVPFAYAWRLIESI
;
A
#
# COMPACT_ATOMS: atom_id res chain seq x y z
N MET A 1 22.12 -11.18 -26.88
CA MET A 1 20.97 -11.44 -25.98
C MET A 1 21.52 -11.78 -24.61
N ALA A 2 20.77 -11.59 -23.53
CA ALA A 2 21.28 -11.75 -22.18
C ALA A 2 21.49 -13.24 -21.86
N SER A 3 22.72 -13.61 -21.47
CA SER A 3 23.09 -14.98 -21.07
C SER A 3 22.51 -15.41 -19.73
N SER A 4 21.70 -14.58 -19.09
CA SER A 4 21.26 -14.71 -17.70
C SER A 4 19.84 -14.18 -17.49
N ILE A 5 19.17 -14.70 -16.47
CA ILE A 5 17.88 -14.20 -15.94
C ILE A 5 18.11 -13.62 -14.54
N SER A 6 17.26 -12.68 -14.11
CA SER A 6 17.33 -12.13 -12.75
C SER A 6 15.96 -12.05 -12.08
N ILE A 7 15.78 -12.83 -11.01
CA ILE A 7 14.55 -12.93 -10.21
C ILE A 7 14.94 -12.66 -8.74
N ASN A 8 14.10 -11.96 -7.99
CA ASN A 8 14.34 -11.62 -6.57
C ASN A 8 15.71 -10.94 -6.29
N GLY A 9 16.28 -10.30 -7.33
CA GLY A 9 17.60 -9.68 -7.32
C GLY A 9 18.77 -10.66 -7.48
N VAL A 10 18.54 -11.97 -7.47
CA VAL A 10 19.55 -13.01 -7.79
C VAL A 10 19.68 -13.13 -9.30
N LYS A 11 20.90 -13.40 -9.80
CA LYS A 11 21.21 -13.51 -11.23
C LYS A 11 21.85 -14.86 -11.52
N VAL A 12 21.22 -15.63 -12.40
CA VAL A 12 21.65 -16.98 -12.81
C VAL A 12 21.94 -16.97 -14.31
N GLU A 13 23.04 -17.59 -14.74
CA GLU A 13 23.37 -17.76 -16.16
C GLU A 13 22.64 -18.98 -16.74
N LEU A 14 22.21 -18.90 -18.00
CA LEU A 14 21.32 -19.87 -18.63
C LEU A 14 22.07 -21.06 -19.22
N SER A 15 21.84 -22.25 -18.66
CA SER A 15 22.15 -23.51 -19.33
C SER A 15 21.00 -23.94 -20.23
N HIS A 16 21.31 -24.37 -21.46
CA HIS A 16 20.33 -25.01 -22.35
C HIS A 16 20.30 -26.53 -22.14
N ASP A 17 21.40 -27.11 -21.64
CA ASP A 17 21.41 -28.43 -21.02
C ASP A 17 20.90 -28.28 -19.59
N CYS A 18 19.58 -28.40 -19.40
CA CYS A 18 18.91 -28.33 -18.10
C CYS A 18 18.12 -29.63 -17.87
N ASP A 19 18.27 -30.22 -16.69
CA ASP A 19 17.59 -31.44 -16.29
C ASP A 19 16.37 -31.08 -15.45
N VAL A 20 15.18 -31.16 -16.05
CA VAL A 20 13.91 -30.85 -15.37
C VAL A 20 13.19 -32.10 -14.86
N SER A 21 13.88 -33.25 -14.79
CA SER A 21 13.25 -34.52 -14.42
C SER A 21 12.72 -34.55 -12.98
N GLU A 22 13.33 -33.77 -12.07
CA GLU A 22 12.93 -33.71 -10.66
C GLU A 22 11.96 -32.55 -10.35
N THR A 23 11.95 -31.44 -11.12
CA THR A 23 11.09 -30.26 -10.85
C THR A 23 9.76 -30.24 -11.62
N ASN A 24 8.70 -29.70 -11.02
CA ASN A 24 7.43 -29.41 -11.71
C ASN A 24 7.31 -27.95 -12.20
N TYR A 25 8.35 -27.13 -12.01
CA TYR A 25 8.34 -25.70 -12.31
C TYR A 25 9.50 -25.26 -13.21
N ILE A 26 9.18 -24.40 -14.18
CA ILE A 26 10.14 -23.82 -15.12
C ILE A 26 10.04 -22.30 -15.16
N ILE A 27 11.15 -21.65 -15.49
CA ILE A 27 11.15 -20.28 -15.99
C ILE A 27 10.98 -20.28 -17.50
N LEU A 28 10.07 -19.44 -18.00
CA LEU A 28 9.86 -19.19 -19.42
C LEU A 28 10.20 -17.74 -19.74
N ARG A 29 11.09 -17.52 -20.72
CA ARG A 29 11.43 -16.20 -21.25
C ARG A 29 10.90 -16.05 -22.67
N THR A 30 10.14 -15.00 -22.95
CA THR A 30 9.64 -14.73 -24.32
C THR A 30 10.64 -13.89 -25.13
N LYS A 31 10.46 -13.87 -26.46
CA LYS A 31 11.25 -13.04 -27.38
C LYS A 31 10.82 -11.55 -27.36
N GLY A 32 10.86 -10.93 -26.18
CA GLY A 32 10.80 -9.47 -25.97
C GLY A 32 9.41 -8.82 -25.89
N MET A 33 8.32 -9.56 -26.13
CA MET A 33 6.95 -9.10 -25.89
C MET A 33 6.26 -9.96 -24.82
N PRO A 34 5.33 -9.42 -24.01
CA PRO A 34 4.52 -10.21 -23.11
C PRO A 34 3.75 -11.33 -23.82
N LEU A 35 3.42 -12.40 -23.10
CA LEU A 35 2.60 -13.49 -23.64
C LEU A 35 1.19 -12.96 -23.96
N ASN A 36 0.75 -13.15 -25.21
CA ASN A 36 -0.65 -12.89 -25.60
C ASN A 36 -1.53 -14.14 -25.38
N LYS A 37 -2.85 -13.97 -25.49
CA LYS A 37 -3.81 -15.06 -25.28
C LYS A 37 -3.53 -16.31 -26.13
N SER A 38 -3.27 -16.16 -27.43
CA SER A 38 -2.99 -17.29 -28.32
C SER A 38 -1.75 -18.08 -27.88
N GLN A 39 -0.71 -17.37 -27.40
CA GLN A 39 0.50 -17.98 -26.86
C GLN A 39 0.24 -18.67 -25.52
N LYS A 40 -0.55 -18.06 -24.62
CA LYS A 40 -0.98 -18.69 -23.35
C LYS A 40 -1.83 -19.93 -23.59
N THR A 41 -2.77 -19.90 -24.52
CA THR A 41 -3.56 -21.09 -24.93
C THR A 41 -2.64 -22.17 -25.50
N LYS A 42 -1.67 -21.82 -26.34
CA LYS A 42 -0.71 -22.80 -26.91
C LYS A 42 0.20 -23.42 -25.83
N LEU A 43 0.56 -22.67 -24.81
CA LEU A 43 1.26 -23.17 -23.62
C LEU A 43 0.38 -24.11 -22.80
N LEU A 44 -0.89 -23.73 -22.55
CA LEU A 44 -1.86 -24.57 -21.84
C LEU A 44 -2.17 -25.89 -22.57
N GLU A 45 -2.24 -25.88 -23.90
CA GLU A 45 -2.36 -27.10 -24.72
C GLU A 45 -1.18 -28.07 -24.55
N LEU A 46 0.01 -27.56 -24.17
CA LEU A 46 1.20 -28.35 -23.84
C LEU A 46 1.30 -28.68 -22.34
N GLY A 47 0.27 -28.36 -21.55
CA GLY A 47 0.26 -28.57 -20.11
C GLY A 47 1.15 -27.59 -19.33
N VAL A 48 1.31 -26.36 -19.82
CA VAL A 48 2.02 -25.29 -19.11
C VAL A 48 1.02 -24.31 -18.51
N HIS A 49 1.08 -24.13 -17.20
CA HIS A 49 0.30 -23.17 -16.44
C HIS A 49 1.20 -21.97 -16.11
N VAL A 50 0.81 -20.77 -16.56
CA VAL A 50 1.58 -19.53 -16.34
C VAL A 50 1.15 -18.94 -15.00
N ASN A 51 1.98 -19.10 -13.97
CA ASN A 51 1.60 -18.82 -12.58
C ASN A 51 1.89 -17.35 -12.21
N GLU A 52 3.15 -16.92 -12.29
CA GLU A 52 3.58 -15.57 -11.88
C GLU A 52 4.50 -14.91 -12.91
N PHE A 53 4.30 -13.61 -13.18
CA PHE A 53 5.29 -12.77 -13.86
C PHE A 53 6.37 -12.36 -12.86
N VAL A 54 7.61 -12.80 -13.10
CA VAL A 54 8.74 -12.64 -12.16
C VAL A 54 9.87 -11.75 -12.70
N GLY A 55 9.86 -11.44 -14.00
CA GLY A 55 10.88 -10.66 -14.69
C GLY A 55 10.74 -9.13 -14.59
N ASP A 56 11.20 -8.46 -15.64
CA ASP A 56 11.05 -7.03 -15.88
C ASP A 56 10.61 -6.75 -17.34
N GLU A 57 10.46 -5.46 -17.70
CA GLU A 57 9.95 -5.05 -19.01
C GLU A 57 10.83 -5.49 -20.19
N LYS A 58 12.09 -5.84 -19.95
CA LYS A 58 13.08 -6.26 -20.96
C LYS A 58 13.26 -7.77 -20.99
N GLN A 59 13.20 -8.41 -19.83
CA GLN A 59 13.42 -9.85 -19.73
C GLN A 59 12.16 -10.65 -20.06
N GLN A 60 10.95 -10.17 -19.72
CA GLN A 60 9.69 -10.89 -19.98
C GLN A 60 9.73 -12.37 -19.51
N VAL A 61 9.97 -12.56 -18.21
CA VAL A 61 10.14 -13.88 -17.58
C VAL A 61 8.93 -14.24 -16.72
N TYR A 62 8.45 -15.46 -16.92
CA TYR A 62 7.30 -16.06 -16.25
C TYR A 62 7.76 -17.31 -15.50
N LEU A 63 7.19 -17.51 -14.30
CA LEU A 63 7.27 -18.76 -13.55
C LEU A 63 6.04 -19.60 -13.92
N CYS A 64 6.26 -20.83 -14.37
CA CYS A 64 5.21 -21.70 -14.86
C CYS A 64 5.30 -23.09 -14.22
N GLY A 65 4.15 -23.66 -13.83
CA GLY A 65 4.03 -25.12 -13.67
C GLY A 65 3.97 -25.80 -15.04
N PHE A 66 4.53 -27.00 -15.20
CA PHE A 66 4.54 -27.70 -16.50
C PHE A 66 4.51 -29.23 -16.39
N HIS A 67 4.03 -29.88 -17.45
CA HIS A 67 4.21 -31.32 -17.65
C HIS A 67 5.63 -31.64 -18.13
N LYS A 68 6.36 -32.49 -17.39
CA LYS A 68 7.77 -32.84 -17.60
C LYS A 68 8.12 -33.26 -19.04
N ASP A 69 7.25 -34.03 -19.70
CA ASP A 69 7.45 -34.50 -21.08
C ASP A 69 7.39 -33.37 -22.14
N SER A 70 6.84 -32.20 -21.81
CA SER A 70 6.58 -31.11 -22.75
C SER A 70 7.76 -30.16 -22.99
N LEU A 71 8.85 -30.24 -22.21
CA LEU A 71 9.93 -29.22 -22.25
C LEU A 71 10.47 -28.97 -23.67
N THR A 72 10.76 -30.04 -24.42
CA THR A 72 11.29 -29.92 -25.78
C THR A 72 10.29 -29.26 -26.74
N GLU A 73 8.98 -29.49 -26.58
CA GLU A 73 7.97 -28.83 -27.40
C GLU A 73 7.87 -27.33 -27.05
N ILE A 74 7.93 -26.99 -25.76
CA ILE A 74 7.93 -25.61 -25.25
C ILE A 74 9.14 -24.83 -25.76
N GLN A 75 10.35 -25.41 -25.68
CA GLN A 75 11.60 -24.79 -26.16
C GLN A 75 11.61 -24.53 -27.68
N ASN A 76 10.81 -25.28 -28.46
CA ASN A 76 10.70 -25.12 -29.91
C ASN A 76 9.63 -24.09 -30.33
N LEU A 77 8.88 -23.49 -29.40
CA LEU A 77 7.90 -22.45 -29.71
C LEU A 77 8.59 -21.18 -30.23
N ASP A 78 8.05 -20.61 -31.31
CA ASP A 78 8.65 -19.48 -32.02
C ASP A 78 8.70 -18.19 -31.19
N PHE A 79 7.84 -18.04 -30.19
CA PHE A 79 7.81 -16.92 -29.24
C PHE A 79 8.66 -17.14 -27.97
N VAL A 80 9.14 -18.35 -27.69
CA VAL A 80 9.99 -18.65 -26.53
C VAL A 80 11.45 -18.37 -26.86
N GLU A 81 12.16 -17.63 -26.01
CA GLU A 81 13.62 -17.44 -26.07
C GLU A 81 14.35 -18.46 -25.19
N TYR A 82 13.78 -18.80 -24.04
CA TYR A 82 14.32 -19.77 -23.10
C TYR A 82 13.20 -20.45 -22.31
N ALA A 83 13.34 -21.75 -22.07
CA ALA A 83 12.56 -22.49 -21.07
C ALA A 83 13.49 -23.49 -20.37
N GLY A 84 13.47 -23.50 -19.03
CA GLY A 84 14.34 -24.35 -18.21
C GLY A 84 13.98 -24.26 -16.73
N GLU A 85 14.69 -25.01 -15.89
CA GLU A 85 14.44 -25.19 -14.44
C GLU A 85 14.27 -23.88 -13.64
N TYR A 86 13.33 -23.88 -12.70
CA TYR A 86 13.28 -22.88 -11.62
C TYR A 86 14.23 -23.29 -10.48
N VAL A 87 15.49 -22.84 -10.55
CA VAL A 87 16.55 -23.26 -9.62
C VAL A 87 16.44 -22.64 -8.22
N GLU A 88 16.97 -23.34 -7.22
CA GLU A 88 16.95 -22.99 -5.78
C GLU A 88 17.46 -21.58 -5.47
N GLU A 89 18.41 -21.04 -6.25
CA GLU A 89 18.94 -19.70 -6.02
C GLU A 89 17.89 -18.59 -6.25
N PHE A 90 16.80 -18.84 -6.98
CA PHE A 90 15.71 -17.88 -7.14
C PHE A 90 14.76 -17.84 -5.92
N ALA A 91 14.61 -18.95 -5.22
CA ALA A 91 13.83 -19.04 -3.98
C ALA A 91 14.55 -18.36 -2.80
N LEU A 92 15.90 -18.35 -2.80
CA LEU A 92 16.71 -17.63 -1.83
C LEU A 92 16.81 -16.13 -2.13
N THR A 93 15.93 -15.32 -1.55
CA THR A 93 16.04 -13.86 -1.67
C THR A 93 17.40 -13.35 -1.17
N LYS A 94 17.94 -12.33 -1.86
CA LYS A 94 19.16 -11.61 -1.42
C LYS A 94 19.12 -11.14 0.03
N LYS A 95 17.91 -10.89 0.57
CA LYS A 95 17.71 -10.46 1.96
C LYS A 95 17.97 -11.61 2.93
N VAL A 96 17.41 -12.80 2.68
CA VAL A 96 17.66 -14.00 3.49
C VAL A 96 19.14 -14.37 3.47
N GLN A 97 19.78 -14.35 2.28
CA GLN A 97 21.23 -14.58 2.15
C GLN A 97 22.09 -13.59 2.97
N GLN A 98 21.64 -12.34 3.15
CA GLN A 98 22.34 -11.33 3.95
C GLN A 98 22.06 -11.45 5.45
N ASP A 99 20.84 -11.84 5.84
CA ASP A 99 20.42 -12.06 7.23
C ASP A 99 20.97 -13.39 7.79
N ALA A 100 21.33 -14.34 6.92
CA ALA A 100 21.93 -15.63 7.24
C ALA A 100 23.32 -15.58 7.91
N LYS A 101 23.85 -14.39 8.24
CA LYS A 101 25.13 -14.20 8.94
C LYS A 101 25.10 -14.58 10.44
N GLY A 102 23.94 -14.91 10.99
CA GLY A 102 23.80 -15.52 12.32
C GLY A 102 23.86 -17.06 12.28
N GLN A 103 23.80 -17.73 13.43
CA GLN A 103 23.69 -19.20 13.50
C GLN A 103 22.27 -19.73 13.23
N THR A 104 21.23 -18.93 13.50
CA THR A 104 19.83 -19.28 13.27
C THR A 104 19.01 -18.05 12.88
N CYS A 105 18.03 -18.21 12.01
CA CYS A 105 17.06 -17.18 11.64
C CYS A 105 15.62 -17.71 11.72
N ASN A 106 14.63 -16.82 11.76
CA ASN A 106 13.22 -17.15 11.52
C ASN A 106 12.93 -16.85 10.04
N VAL A 107 12.31 -17.79 9.32
CA VAL A 107 11.91 -17.59 7.91
C VAL A 107 10.44 -17.95 7.70
N SER A 108 9.80 -17.17 6.83
CA SER A 108 8.53 -17.52 6.19
C SER A 108 8.84 -18.25 4.88
N ILE A 109 8.16 -19.38 4.67
CA ILE A 109 8.21 -20.20 3.46
C ILE A 109 6.94 -19.92 2.67
N MET A 110 7.08 -19.39 1.45
CA MET A 110 5.99 -19.20 0.51
C MET A 110 6.06 -20.29 -0.56
N LEU A 111 4.92 -20.93 -0.80
CA LEU A 111 4.78 -22.01 -1.78
C LEU A 111 4.39 -21.45 -3.15
N HIS A 112 4.44 -22.27 -4.20
CA HIS A 112 3.89 -21.92 -5.52
C HIS A 112 2.35 -21.75 -5.43
N GLN A 113 1.79 -20.90 -6.30
CA GLN A 113 0.37 -20.48 -6.24
C GLN A 113 -0.64 -21.61 -6.52
N ASP A 114 -0.17 -22.72 -7.11
CA ASP A 114 -0.90 -23.95 -7.42
C ASP A 114 -0.77 -25.03 -6.34
N VAL A 115 -0.04 -24.78 -5.25
CA VAL A 115 -0.02 -25.66 -4.07
C VAL A 115 -1.23 -25.34 -3.18
N GLU A 116 -2.36 -26.00 -3.47
CA GLU A 116 -3.67 -25.71 -2.85
C GLU A 116 -3.72 -25.96 -1.32
N GLU A 117 -3.01 -26.98 -0.81
CA GLU A 117 -3.06 -27.38 0.61
C GLU A 117 -1.66 -27.70 1.18
N ILE A 118 -1.43 -27.32 2.44
CA ILE A 118 -0.19 -27.64 3.18
C ILE A 118 -0.40 -28.99 3.90
N THR A 119 0.09 -30.07 3.30
CA THR A 119 -0.10 -31.43 3.82
C THR A 119 0.86 -31.77 4.98
N GLU A 120 0.54 -32.83 5.74
CA GLU A 120 1.47 -33.41 6.73
C GLU A 120 2.77 -33.90 6.06
N GLU A 121 2.68 -34.43 4.83
CA GLU A 121 3.83 -34.89 4.04
C GLU A 121 4.76 -33.73 3.65
N LEU A 122 4.21 -32.61 3.15
CA LEU A 122 4.98 -31.40 2.85
C LEU A 122 5.61 -30.80 4.11
N THR A 123 4.87 -30.80 5.22
CA THR A 123 5.36 -30.32 6.52
C THR A 123 6.53 -31.19 7.02
N GLN A 124 6.44 -32.51 6.87
CA GLN A 124 7.51 -33.46 7.18
C GLN A 124 8.75 -33.25 6.28
N LYS A 125 8.55 -33.09 4.97
CA LYS A 125 9.61 -32.80 3.97
C LYS A 125 10.40 -31.54 4.33
N ILE A 126 9.69 -30.47 4.71
CA ILE A 126 10.29 -29.20 5.18
C ILE A 126 11.03 -29.39 6.51
N ALA A 127 10.48 -30.16 7.45
CA ALA A 127 11.12 -30.43 8.75
C ALA A 127 12.45 -31.20 8.58
N GLU A 128 12.49 -32.17 7.67
CA GLU A 128 13.69 -32.95 7.34
C GLU A 128 14.77 -32.08 6.68
N ALA A 129 14.40 -31.27 5.68
CA ALA A 129 15.30 -30.31 5.03
C ALA A 129 15.89 -29.30 6.04
N ALA A 130 15.05 -28.81 6.95
CA ALA A 130 15.44 -27.90 8.02
C ALA A 130 16.21 -28.56 9.18
N ASN A 131 16.20 -29.90 9.26
CA ASN A 131 16.67 -30.69 10.40
C ASN A 131 16.07 -30.21 11.75
N VAL A 132 14.73 -30.13 11.79
CA VAL A 132 13.93 -29.84 13.00
C VAL A 132 12.86 -30.89 13.23
N ASP A 133 12.21 -30.85 14.40
CA ASP A 133 10.96 -31.56 14.62
C ASP A 133 9.80 -30.86 13.88
N PRO A 134 8.87 -31.57 13.21
CA PRO A 134 7.74 -30.95 12.50
C PRO A 134 6.91 -30.00 13.37
N SER A 135 6.80 -30.24 14.68
CA SER A 135 6.08 -29.35 15.61
C SER A 135 6.75 -27.98 15.83
N ALA A 136 7.99 -27.79 15.34
CA ALA A 136 8.65 -26.49 15.31
C ALA A 136 8.21 -25.61 14.12
N ILE A 137 7.46 -26.17 13.17
CA ILE A 137 6.90 -25.44 12.03
C ILE A 137 5.53 -24.90 12.43
N VAL A 138 5.34 -23.60 12.23
CA VAL A 138 4.04 -22.94 12.32
C VAL A 138 3.39 -23.03 10.94
N VAL A 139 2.36 -23.86 10.83
CA VAL A 139 1.49 -23.93 9.64
C VAL A 139 0.30 -22.99 9.86
N GLU A 140 0.08 -22.10 8.91
CA GLU A 140 -1.10 -21.26 8.79
C GLU A 140 -1.60 -21.37 7.34
N ASP A 141 -2.90 -21.18 7.09
CA ASP A 141 -3.46 -21.23 5.73
C ASP A 141 -2.63 -20.32 4.80
N GLY A 142 -2.08 -20.83 3.71
CA GLY A 142 -1.31 -20.01 2.76
C GLY A 142 0.17 -19.69 3.11
N GLY A 143 0.77 -20.27 4.16
CA GLY A 143 2.23 -20.23 4.29
C GLY A 143 2.80 -20.71 5.62
N LEU A 144 4.04 -21.21 5.61
CA LEU A 144 4.70 -21.78 6.79
C LEU A 144 5.71 -20.79 7.42
N GLN A 145 5.94 -20.90 8.73
CA GLN A 145 7.04 -20.23 9.41
C GLN A 145 7.86 -21.19 10.27
N ILE A 146 9.18 -21.06 10.20
CA ILE A 146 10.13 -21.92 10.91
C ILE A 146 11.30 -21.10 11.45
N LYS A 147 11.83 -21.51 12.61
CA LYS A 147 13.14 -21.08 13.11
C LYS A 147 14.18 -22.15 12.79
N VAL A 148 15.17 -21.81 11.96
CA VAL A 148 16.11 -22.78 11.39
C VAL A 148 17.57 -22.30 11.50
N ALA A 149 18.51 -23.24 11.45
CA ALA A 149 19.93 -22.96 11.29
C ALA A 149 20.22 -22.44 9.87
N THR A 150 21.14 -21.49 9.74
CA THR A 150 21.36 -20.78 8.47
C THR A 150 22.03 -21.65 7.40
N ASP A 151 22.72 -22.71 7.80
CA ASP A 151 23.31 -23.75 6.93
C ASP A 151 22.32 -24.81 6.44
N LYS A 152 21.01 -24.56 6.60
CA LYS A 152 19.91 -25.42 6.13
C LYS A 152 18.97 -24.70 5.17
N LEU A 153 19.19 -23.40 4.92
CA LEU A 153 18.32 -22.59 4.04
C LEU A 153 18.33 -23.11 2.61
N ASP A 154 19.50 -23.48 2.09
CA ASP A 154 19.66 -24.03 0.74
C ASP A 154 18.84 -25.32 0.57
N GLY A 155 18.90 -26.23 1.56
CA GLY A 155 18.11 -27.47 1.54
C GLY A 155 16.59 -27.28 1.62
N ILE A 156 16.10 -26.17 2.18
CA ILE A 156 14.66 -25.81 2.14
C ILE A 156 14.32 -25.15 0.79
N ALA A 157 15.22 -24.34 0.24
CA ALA A 157 15.03 -23.69 -1.06
C ALA A 157 15.10 -24.67 -2.25
N ALA A 158 15.75 -25.82 -2.07
CA ALA A 158 15.80 -26.94 -3.02
C ALA A 158 14.50 -27.77 -3.09
N LEU A 159 13.49 -27.47 -2.26
CA LEU A 159 12.20 -28.16 -2.29
C LEU A 159 11.33 -27.58 -3.41
N ASP A 160 10.95 -28.43 -4.37
CA ASP A 160 10.15 -28.05 -5.56
C ASP A 160 8.85 -27.29 -5.24
N GLU A 161 8.26 -27.48 -4.06
CA GLU A 161 7.05 -26.76 -3.63
C GLU A 161 7.33 -25.33 -3.13
N VAL A 162 8.59 -24.95 -2.88
CA VAL A 162 9.00 -23.68 -2.27
C VAL A 162 9.33 -22.63 -3.32
N ARG A 163 8.39 -21.71 -3.53
CA ARG A 163 8.56 -20.56 -4.44
C ARG A 163 9.57 -19.54 -3.92
N VAL A 164 9.50 -19.16 -2.64
CA VAL A 164 10.42 -18.13 -2.09
C VAL A 164 10.52 -18.14 -0.56
N LEU A 165 11.73 -17.82 -0.06
CA LEU A 165 12.04 -17.67 1.37
C LEU A 165 12.22 -16.19 1.78
N HIS A 166 11.54 -15.79 2.85
CA HIS A 166 11.62 -14.45 3.44
C HIS A 166 12.02 -14.51 4.92
N THR A 167 12.76 -13.53 5.43
CA THR A 167 12.99 -13.38 6.87
C THR A 167 11.66 -13.06 7.58
N ALA A 168 11.30 -13.77 8.64
CA ALA A 168 10.02 -13.56 9.33
C ALA A 168 9.97 -12.21 10.09
N ASN A 169 8.76 -11.63 10.18
CA ASN A 169 8.56 -10.24 10.59
C ASN A 169 7.71 -10.06 11.85
N GLU A 170 8.13 -9.19 12.77
CA GLU A 170 7.36 -8.73 13.94
C GLU A 170 6.73 -7.34 13.66
N ALA A 171 5.53 -7.05 14.15
CA ALA A 171 4.79 -5.80 13.87
C ALA A 171 4.86 -4.75 15.01
N ALA A 172 4.75 -3.45 14.69
CA ALA A 172 4.79 -2.30 15.62
C ALA A 172 3.82 -1.15 15.26
N LEU A 173 3.57 -0.17 16.17
CA LEU A 173 2.44 0.80 16.24
C LEU A 173 2.85 2.30 16.18
N PHE A 174 2.01 3.26 15.69
CA PHE A 174 2.32 4.72 15.56
C PHE A 174 1.13 5.79 15.55
N ASP A 175 1.40 7.06 15.97
CA ASP A 175 0.45 8.13 16.46
C ASP A 175 -0.30 9.19 15.54
N THR A 176 -1.44 9.80 15.96
CA THR A 176 -2.07 11.13 15.55
C THR A 176 -3.07 11.53 14.35
N LYS A 177 -4.03 12.49 14.57
CA LYS A 177 -5.27 12.94 13.81
C LYS A 177 -5.30 14.31 13.00
N ALA A 178 -5.97 14.43 11.84
CA ALA A 178 -5.71 15.50 10.85
C ALA A 178 -6.89 16.36 10.33
N ARG A 179 -8.09 16.23 10.91
CA ARG A 179 -9.38 16.58 10.30
C ARG A 179 -9.45 17.89 9.47
N GLN A 180 -8.91 19.02 9.97
CA GLN A 180 -8.95 20.32 9.27
C GLN A 180 -8.01 20.39 8.05
N ILE A 181 -6.79 19.88 8.18
CA ILE A 181 -5.78 19.87 7.10
C ILE A 181 -6.22 18.94 5.95
N LEU A 182 -6.95 17.87 6.28
CA LEU A 182 -7.61 16.98 5.31
C LEU A 182 -8.86 17.60 4.65
N ARG A 183 -9.19 18.86 4.98
CA ARG A 183 -10.38 19.61 4.53
C ARG A 183 -11.71 18.86 4.75
N VAL A 184 -11.76 18.04 5.80
CA VAL A 184 -12.95 17.24 6.15
C VAL A 184 -14.12 18.14 6.55
N ASP A 185 -13.86 19.24 7.26
CA ASP A 185 -14.92 20.18 7.63
C ASP A 185 -15.51 20.91 6.41
N GLU A 186 -14.74 21.12 5.34
CA GLU A 186 -15.21 21.67 4.06
C GLU A 186 -15.94 20.60 3.20
N ALA A 187 -15.49 19.35 3.27
CA ALA A 187 -16.19 18.20 2.69
C ALA A 187 -17.59 18.00 3.31
N LEU A 188 -17.74 18.39 4.58
CA LEU A 188 -18.96 18.28 5.38
C LEU A 188 -19.76 19.59 5.46
N ALA A 189 -19.27 20.68 4.88
CA ALA A 189 -20.00 21.94 4.81
C ALA A 189 -21.12 21.84 3.75
N PRO A 190 -22.32 22.39 3.99
CA PRO A 190 -23.39 22.40 2.99
C PRO A 190 -22.97 23.23 1.77
N LYS A 191 -22.71 22.55 0.65
CA LYS A 191 -22.32 23.16 -0.62
C LYS A 191 -23.51 23.84 -1.28
N SER A 192 -23.77 25.08 -0.89
CA SER A 192 -24.63 26.00 -1.64
C SER A 192 -24.05 26.21 -3.03
N HIS A 193 -24.63 25.59 -4.06
CA HIS A 193 -25.09 26.22 -5.31
C HIS A 193 -25.87 25.19 -6.15
N THR A 194 -27.13 25.52 -6.48
CA THR A 194 -28.17 24.67 -7.13
C THR A 194 -28.85 23.63 -6.22
N GLU A 195 -30.14 23.37 -6.47
CA GLU A 195 -31.09 22.71 -5.54
C GLU A 195 -31.05 21.17 -5.57
N THR A 196 -29.88 20.56 -5.44
CA THR A 196 -29.74 19.15 -5.07
C THR A 196 -29.24 19.03 -3.63
N GLN A 197 -29.75 18.05 -2.90
CA GLN A 197 -29.76 18.01 -1.42
C GLN A 197 -28.41 18.33 -0.76
N ASN A 198 -28.45 19.11 0.33
CA ASN A 198 -27.31 19.35 1.24
C ASN A 198 -26.93 18.06 2.00
N ILE A 199 -26.37 17.07 1.31
CA ILE A 199 -25.94 15.81 1.93
C ILE A 199 -24.56 16.01 2.54
N VAL A 200 -24.47 15.76 3.85
CA VAL A 200 -23.23 15.82 4.64
C VAL A 200 -22.82 14.39 4.96
N TYR A 201 -21.68 13.95 4.43
CA TYR A 201 -21.25 12.55 4.47
C TYR A 201 -20.32 12.27 5.66
N ARG A 202 -20.84 11.82 6.82
CA ARG A 202 -20.02 11.58 8.03
C ARG A 202 -19.64 10.11 8.22
N GLY A 203 -19.82 9.28 7.20
CA GLY A 203 -19.58 7.83 7.22
C GLY A 203 -20.81 6.98 7.56
N GLU A 204 -22.01 7.55 7.57
CA GLU A 204 -23.23 6.80 7.91
C GLU A 204 -23.43 5.56 7.01
N GLY A 205 -23.84 4.44 7.63
CA GLY A 205 -24.04 3.15 6.96
C GLY A 205 -22.74 2.45 6.54
N GLN A 206 -21.57 2.95 6.95
CA GLN A 206 -20.29 2.28 6.72
C GLN A 206 -19.79 1.62 8.01
N ILE A 207 -19.21 0.43 7.89
CA ILE A 207 -18.51 -0.26 8.97
C ILE A 207 -17.00 -0.20 8.67
N VAL A 208 -16.23 0.36 9.61
CA VAL A 208 -14.76 0.42 9.57
C VAL A 208 -14.20 -0.55 10.60
N CYS A 209 -13.38 -1.51 10.15
CA CYS A 209 -12.60 -2.37 11.03
C CYS A 209 -11.25 -1.73 11.38
N VAL A 210 -10.93 -1.72 12.67
CA VAL A 210 -9.62 -1.36 13.22
C VAL A 210 -8.99 -2.61 13.83
N ALA A 211 -7.89 -3.10 13.26
CA ALA A 211 -7.11 -4.20 13.82
C ALA A 211 -5.89 -3.64 14.56
N ASP A 212 -5.93 -3.64 15.89
CA ASP A 212 -4.98 -2.90 16.73
C ASP A 212 -4.92 -3.44 18.18
N THR A 213 -4.37 -2.72 19.16
CA THR A 213 -4.17 -3.21 20.54
C THR A 213 -5.47 -3.49 21.28
N GLY A 214 -6.55 -2.77 21.00
CA GLY A 214 -7.84 -2.93 21.66
C GLY A 214 -8.66 -1.64 21.65
N LEU A 215 -9.67 -1.55 22.52
CA LEU A 215 -10.50 -0.34 22.65
C LEU A 215 -10.85 -0.04 24.11
N ASP A 216 -10.20 0.95 24.71
CA ASP A 216 -10.39 1.41 26.10
C ASP A 216 -10.51 0.22 27.08
N ARG A 217 -11.60 0.12 27.85
CA ARG A 217 -11.85 -0.98 28.79
C ARG A 217 -12.59 -2.16 28.14
N GLY A 218 -12.65 -2.20 26.81
CA GLY A 218 -13.38 -3.13 25.95
C GLY A 218 -14.90 -3.00 25.97
N SER A 219 -15.50 -2.63 27.11
CA SER A 219 -16.91 -2.92 27.38
C SER A 219 -17.90 -1.79 27.06
N LYS A 220 -19.05 -2.16 26.49
CA LYS A 220 -20.34 -1.47 26.71
C LYS A 220 -21.26 -2.19 27.69
N THR A 221 -21.11 -3.50 27.90
CA THR A 221 -21.74 -4.28 28.99
C THR A 221 -20.89 -5.45 29.48
N ASN A 222 -20.45 -6.38 28.60
CA ASN A 222 -19.61 -7.52 28.97
C ASN A 222 -18.82 -8.09 27.77
N VAL A 223 -17.58 -7.65 27.55
CA VAL A 223 -16.67 -8.22 26.52
C VAL A 223 -15.52 -9.02 27.15
N HIS A 224 -14.82 -9.81 26.35
CA HIS A 224 -13.63 -10.54 26.77
C HIS A 224 -12.48 -9.60 27.16
N GLU A 225 -11.72 -9.93 28.21
CA GLU A 225 -10.67 -9.04 28.78
C GLU A 225 -9.59 -8.67 27.76
N ALA A 226 -9.31 -9.51 26.76
CA ALA A 226 -8.35 -9.20 25.69
C ALA A 226 -8.65 -7.90 24.92
N PHE A 227 -9.92 -7.47 24.82
CA PHE A 227 -10.27 -6.19 24.15
C PHE A 227 -9.88 -4.94 24.94
N ASN A 228 -9.43 -5.09 26.18
CA ASN A 228 -8.99 -4.01 27.05
C ASN A 228 -7.64 -3.46 26.56
N ASP A 229 -7.66 -2.24 26.02
CA ASP A 229 -6.47 -1.56 25.52
C ASP A 229 -5.58 -1.12 26.68
N LEU A 230 -4.64 -2.01 27.03
CA LEU A 230 -3.65 -1.74 28.06
C LEU A 230 -2.62 -0.70 27.62
N ASP A 231 -2.40 -0.57 26.31
CA ASP A 231 -1.36 0.26 25.70
C ASP A 231 -1.83 1.70 25.49
N GLY A 232 -2.97 1.87 24.82
CA GLY A 232 -3.63 3.15 24.53
C GLY A 232 -3.67 3.51 23.04
N HIS A 233 -2.80 2.90 22.21
CA HIS A 233 -2.71 3.16 20.78
C HIS A 233 -4.02 2.82 20.04
N GLY A 234 -4.55 1.60 20.17
CA GLY A 234 -5.77 1.17 19.47
C GLY A 234 -7.01 2.03 19.79
N THR A 235 -7.11 2.53 21.03
CA THR A 235 -8.14 3.51 21.41
C THR A 235 -7.97 4.84 20.65
N HIS A 236 -6.73 5.29 20.47
CA HIS A 236 -6.39 6.51 19.72
C HIS A 236 -6.69 6.36 18.22
N VAL A 237 -6.39 5.17 17.65
CA VAL A 237 -6.74 4.74 16.28
C VAL A 237 -8.23 4.82 16.06
N CYS A 238 -9.02 4.11 16.87
CA CYS A 238 -10.48 4.11 16.79
C CYS A 238 -11.06 5.53 16.92
N GLY A 239 -10.53 6.35 17.83
CA GLY A 239 -10.93 7.75 17.99
C GLY A 239 -10.64 8.62 16.77
N SER A 240 -9.53 8.37 16.06
CA SER A 240 -9.13 9.13 14.87
C SER A 240 -9.97 8.79 13.64
N VAL A 241 -10.42 7.53 13.52
CA VAL A 241 -11.39 7.11 12.49
C VAL A 241 -12.74 7.82 12.73
N LEU A 242 -13.36 7.60 13.89
CA LEU A 242 -14.81 7.84 14.08
C LEU A 242 -15.22 8.31 15.49
N GLY A 243 -14.28 8.79 16.31
CA GLY A 243 -14.61 9.36 17.61
C GLY A 243 -15.56 10.56 17.50
N SER A 244 -16.37 10.81 18.53
CA SER A 244 -17.36 11.91 18.56
C SER A 244 -17.49 12.54 19.97
N GLY A 245 -16.38 12.58 20.70
CA GLY A 245 -16.36 12.96 22.11
C GLY A 245 -16.27 14.47 22.36
N GLN A 246 -16.59 14.89 23.59
CA GLN A 246 -16.41 16.27 24.07
C GLN A 246 -15.18 16.38 24.99
N HIS A 247 -14.28 17.30 24.64
CA HIS A 247 -13.11 17.72 25.40
C HIS A 247 -13.42 18.98 26.21
N GLN A 248 -12.99 19.03 27.48
CA GLN A 248 -13.31 20.12 28.41
C GLN A 248 -12.97 21.53 27.91
N SER A 249 -11.75 21.75 27.39
CA SER A 249 -11.29 23.03 26.83
C SER A 249 -11.45 23.17 25.32
N HIS A 250 -11.18 22.11 24.54
CA HIS A 250 -11.17 22.15 23.07
C HIS A 250 -12.55 21.91 22.42
N GLY A 251 -13.59 21.61 23.19
CA GLY A 251 -14.94 21.36 22.65
C GLY A 251 -15.07 20.00 21.97
N LEU A 252 -15.82 19.93 20.88
CA LEU A 252 -16.08 18.68 20.17
C LEU A 252 -14.81 18.18 19.45
N VAL A 253 -14.40 16.95 19.74
CA VAL A 253 -13.27 16.27 19.10
C VAL A 253 -13.83 15.08 18.31
N GLU A 254 -13.99 15.29 17.01
CA GLU A 254 -14.44 14.25 16.07
C GLU A 254 -13.26 13.61 15.33
N GLY A 255 -13.40 12.31 15.04
CA GLY A 255 -12.68 11.63 13.97
C GLY A 255 -13.15 12.13 12.59
N VAL A 256 -12.67 11.48 11.54
CA VAL A 256 -13.05 11.88 10.16
C VAL A 256 -14.46 11.40 9.80
N ALA A 257 -14.83 10.18 10.20
CA ALA A 257 -16.11 9.54 9.91
C ALA A 257 -16.96 9.25 11.18
N PRO A 258 -17.36 10.27 11.97
CA PRO A 258 -18.06 10.09 13.25
C PRO A 258 -19.49 9.51 13.16
N GLY A 259 -20.02 9.29 11.95
CA GLY A 259 -21.27 8.58 11.69
C GLY A 259 -21.10 7.10 11.30
N ALA A 260 -19.86 6.62 11.15
CA ALA A 260 -19.56 5.22 10.84
C ALA A 260 -19.68 4.30 12.07
N GLU A 261 -19.89 3.02 11.82
CA GLU A 261 -19.85 1.95 12.81
C GLU A 261 -18.42 1.39 12.94
N LEU A 262 -18.05 1.04 14.17
CA LEU A 262 -16.72 0.54 14.51
C LEU A 262 -16.75 -0.97 14.75
N LEU A 263 -15.96 -1.70 13.97
CA LEU A 263 -15.50 -3.05 14.33
C LEU A 263 -14.06 -2.93 14.86
N VAL A 264 -13.73 -3.68 15.92
CA VAL A 264 -12.36 -3.73 16.45
C VAL A 264 -11.91 -5.17 16.55
N GLN A 265 -10.70 -5.44 16.08
CA GLN A 265 -9.97 -6.69 16.29
C GLN A 265 -8.79 -6.39 17.22
N SER A 266 -8.80 -6.94 18.43
CA SER A 266 -7.67 -6.78 19.35
C SER A 266 -6.59 -7.81 19.05
N LEU A 267 -5.40 -7.31 18.74
CA LEU A 267 -4.21 -8.07 18.38
C LEU A 267 -3.21 -8.18 19.55
N PHE A 268 -3.38 -7.34 20.58
CA PHE A 268 -2.46 -7.28 21.71
C PHE A 268 -2.51 -8.55 22.55
N SER A 269 -1.34 -9.02 22.97
CA SER A 269 -1.18 -10.19 23.84
C SER A 269 -0.56 -9.85 25.19
N LYS A 270 0.60 -9.18 25.15
CA LYS A 270 1.43 -8.82 26.29
C LYS A 270 2.46 -7.79 25.87
N PHE A 271 3.09 -7.16 26.85
CA PHE A 271 4.27 -6.34 26.63
C PHE A 271 5.54 -7.18 26.62
N ASN A 272 6.52 -6.77 25.82
CA ASN A 272 7.85 -7.36 25.78
C ASN A 272 8.61 -6.97 27.07
N PRO A 273 9.11 -7.94 27.86
CA PRO A 273 9.75 -7.67 29.15
C PRO A 273 11.10 -6.94 29.06
N LEU A 274 11.71 -6.83 27.86
CA LEU A 274 13.02 -6.21 27.67
C LEU A 274 12.95 -4.72 27.34
N ASN A 275 12.00 -4.32 26.50
CA ASN A 275 11.89 -2.95 25.97
C ASN A 275 10.51 -2.31 26.20
N ASN A 276 9.59 -3.01 26.88
CA ASN A 276 8.24 -2.53 27.14
C ASN A 276 7.44 -2.23 25.84
N ALA A 277 7.76 -2.82 24.70
CA ALA A 277 6.93 -2.69 23.48
C ALA A 277 5.70 -3.63 23.52
N PRO A 278 4.52 -3.23 23.02
CA PRO A 278 3.37 -4.12 22.87
C PRO A 278 3.68 -5.22 21.84
N ARG A 279 3.27 -6.46 22.11
CA ARG A 279 3.40 -7.60 21.17
C ARG A 279 2.03 -7.99 20.61
N LEU A 280 1.92 -7.95 19.29
CA LEU A 280 0.71 -8.25 18.54
C LEU A 280 0.61 -9.75 18.16
N ASP A 281 0.73 -10.66 19.14
CA ASP A 281 0.67 -12.12 18.89
C ASP A 281 -0.70 -12.60 18.40
N GLY A 282 -1.74 -11.75 18.42
CA GLY A 282 -3.06 -12.05 17.83
C GLY A 282 -3.10 -11.93 16.31
N LEU A 283 -2.02 -11.46 15.68
CA LEU A 283 -1.89 -11.47 14.22
C LEU A 283 -1.57 -12.88 13.69
N PRO A 284 -2.21 -13.32 12.59
CA PRO A 284 -1.65 -14.33 11.72
C PRO A 284 -0.23 -13.93 11.29
N LYS A 285 0.70 -14.87 11.29
CA LYS A 285 2.12 -14.60 11.07
C LYS A 285 2.51 -14.57 9.60
N THR A 286 1.90 -15.40 8.75
CA THR A 286 2.19 -15.48 7.31
C THR A 286 1.05 -14.93 6.46
N ASN A 287 -0.18 -15.39 6.67
CA ASN A 287 -1.35 -15.01 5.86
C ASN A 287 -2.36 -14.17 6.65
N LEU A 288 -2.58 -12.92 6.22
CA LEU A 288 -3.53 -12.01 6.87
C LEU A 288 -4.99 -12.18 6.39
N ALA A 289 -5.28 -13.00 5.39
CA ALA A 289 -6.63 -13.19 4.86
C ALA A 289 -7.68 -13.57 5.94
N PRO A 290 -7.40 -14.44 6.95
CA PRO A 290 -8.37 -14.73 8.02
C PRO A 290 -8.75 -13.50 8.86
N LEU A 291 -7.82 -12.55 9.06
CA LEU A 291 -8.09 -11.28 9.75
C LEU A 291 -9.08 -10.43 8.95
N PHE A 292 -8.85 -10.30 7.64
CA PHE A 292 -9.69 -9.50 6.75
C PHE A 292 -11.04 -10.17 6.49
N GLN A 293 -11.10 -11.50 6.36
CA GLN A 293 -12.32 -12.27 6.16
C GLN A 293 -13.29 -12.10 7.33
N GLN A 294 -12.78 -12.25 8.58
CA GLN A 294 -13.59 -12.03 9.78
C GLN A 294 -14.24 -10.64 9.80
N ALA A 295 -13.52 -9.61 9.36
CA ALA A 295 -14.04 -8.26 9.27
C ALA A 295 -15.06 -8.10 8.12
N TYR A 296 -14.78 -8.69 6.95
CA TYR A 296 -15.64 -8.64 5.76
C TYR A 296 -16.99 -9.35 5.99
N ASP A 297 -16.97 -10.50 6.66
CA ASP A 297 -18.16 -11.27 7.07
C ASP A 297 -19.00 -10.52 8.11
N ALA A 298 -18.35 -9.74 8.98
CA ALA A 298 -19.00 -8.82 9.91
C ALA A 298 -19.51 -7.52 9.24
N GLY A 299 -19.41 -7.41 7.90
CA GLY A 299 -19.93 -6.29 7.11
C GLY A 299 -18.96 -5.12 6.94
N ALA A 300 -17.74 -5.19 7.48
CA ALA A 300 -16.74 -4.16 7.23
C ALA A 300 -16.35 -4.10 5.75
N ARG A 301 -16.16 -2.88 5.24
CA ARG A 301 -15.67 -2.63 3.86
C ARG A 301 -14.50 -1.64 3.81
N VAL A 302 -14.12 -1.11 4.97
CA VAL A 302 -12.87 -0.40 5.19
C VAL A 302 -12.15 -1.11 6.34
N HIS A 303 -10.90 -1.49 6.14
CA HIS A 303 -10.06 -2.15 7.15
C HIS A 303 -8.77 -1.35 7.31
N THR A 304 -8.50 -0.85 8.51
CA THR A 304 -7.31 -0.03 8.78
C THR A 304 -6.35 -0.74 9.73
N ASN A 305 -5.10 -0.83 9.29
CA ASN A 305 -4.02 -1.51 9.99
C ASN A 305 -2.98 -0.47 10.37
N SER A 306 -3.04 -0.10 11.64
CA SER A 306 -2.15 0.88 12.25
C SER A 306 -0.90 0.20 12.82
N TRP A 307 -0.36 -0.73 12.03
CA TRP A 307 0.86 -1.47 12.33
C TRP A 307 1.56 -1.94 11.06
N GLY A 308 2.81 -2.39 11.20
CA GLY A 308 3.56 -3.00 10.11
C GLY A 308 4.93 -3.51 10.55
N SER A 309 5.61 -4.21 9.65
CA SER A 309 6.94 -4.78 9.86
C SER A 309 8.04 -3.70 9.79
N PRO A 310 8.70 -3.33 10.90
CA PRO A 310 9.69 -2.25 10.90
C PRO A 310 11.00 -2.70 10.24
N LEU A 311 11.85 -1.75 9.87
CA LEU A 311 13.15 -2.05 9.28
C LEU A 311 14.00 -2.98 10.18
N PRO A 312 14.65 -4.00 9.61
CA PRO A 312 15.60 -4.84 10.35
C PRO A 312 16.83 -4.01 10.75
N MET A 313 17.63 -4.52 11.71
CA MET A 313 18.87 -3.86 12.16
C MET A 313 19.87 -3.57 11.01
N SER A 314 19.78 -4.31 9.89
CA SER A 314 20.57 -4.06 8.68
C SER A 314 20.18 -2.80 7.90
N ARG A 315 19.08 -2.12 8.27
CA ARG A 315 18.48 -0.94 7.61
C ARG A 315 18.10 -1.12 6.13
N ILE A 316 18.06 -2.35 5.65
CA ILE A 316 17.62 -2.69 4.29
C ILE A 316 16.12 -2.96 4.34
N GLN A 317 15.35 -2.31 3.46
CA GLN A 317 13.90 -2.52 3.34
C GLN A 317 13.55 -4.00 3.20
N ARG A 318 12.41 -4.36 3.78
CA ARG A 318 11.83 -5.69 3.57
C ARG A 318 11.20 -5.73 2.18
N PRO A 319 11.44 -6.79 1.38
CA PRO A 319 10.69 -6.99 0.14
C PRO A 319 9.23 -7.31 0.44
N TYR A 320 8.42 -7.28 -0.62
CA TYR A 320 7.12 -7.96 -0.67
C TYR A 320 7.24 -9.39 -0.13
N ASP A 321 6.33 -9.83 0.75
CA ASP A 321 6.33 -11.15 1.37
C ASP A 321 4.92 -11.77 1.41
N GLY A 322 4.75 -12.90 2.11
CA GLY A 322 3.46 -13.60 2.22
C GLY A 322 2.34 -12.77 2.86
N ARG A 323 2.67 -11.79 3.71
CA ARG A 323 1.66 -10.85 4.22
C ARG A 323 1.27 -9.85 3.14
N SER A 324 2.24 -9.29 2.42
CA SER A 324 1.97 -8.46 1.23
C SER A 324 1.09 -9.21 0.22
N GLU A 325 1.37 -10.49 0.01
CA GLU A 325 0.63 -11.36 -0.90
C GLU A 325 -0.81 -11.60 -0.44
N SER A 326 -1.01 -11.95 0.84
CA SER A 326 -2.36 -12.12 1.40
C SER A 326 -3.22 -10.86 1.35
N ILE A 327 -2.61 -9.67 1.46
CA ILE A 327 -3.30 -8.39 1.30
C ILE A 327 -3.73 -8.19 -0.15
N ASP A 328 -2.84 -8.47 -1.10
CA ASP A 328 -3.14 -8.30 -2.52
C ASP A 328 -4.21 -9.29 -3.00
N GLN A 329 -4.07 -10.58 -2.67
CA GLN A 329 -5.05 -11.62 -2.95
C GLN A 329 -6.42 -11.26 -2.36
N PHE A 330 -6.49 -10.89 -1.09
CA PHE A 330 -7.78 -10.59 -0.44
C PHE A 330 -8.54 -9.45 -1.12
N VAL A 331 -7.84 -8.37 -1.51
CA VAL A 331 -8.46 -7.23 -2.22
C VAL A 331 -8.77 -7.57 -3.68
N TYR A 332 -7.99 -8.43 -4.32
CA TYR A 332 -8.25 -8.90 -5.68
C TYR A 332 -9.56 -9.72 -5.74
N ASP A 333 -9.77 -10.63 -4.78
CA ASP A 333 -10.99 -11.45 -4.67
C ASP A 333 -12.20 -10.65 -4.13
N ASN A 334 -11.95 -9.71 -3.23
CA ASN A 334 -12.96 -8.88 -2.58
C ASN A 334 -12.77 -7.42 -2.96
N GLN A 335 -13.01 -7.10 -4.24
CA GLN A 335 -12.73 -5.76 -4.79
C GLN A 335 -13.50 -4.63 -4.09
N ASP A 336 -14.61 -4.91 -3.39
CA ASP A 336 -15.36 -3.95 -2.56
C ASP A 336 -14.77 -3.72 -1.14
N MET A 337 -13.68 -4.39 -0.78
CA MET A 337 -12.90 -4.13 0.44
C MET A 337 -11.80 -3.09 0.19
N THR A 338 -11.71 -2.11 1.10
CA THR A 338 -10.61 -1.12 1.13
C THR A 338 -9.69 -1.40 2.30
N ILE A 339 -8.48 -1.90 2.05
CA ILE A 339 -7.47 -2.16 3.10
C ILE A 339 -6.46 -1.02 3.15
N LEU A 340 -6.18 -0.49 4.34
CA LEU A 340 -5.18 0.54 4.60
C LEU A 340 -4.07 0.01 5.49
N PHE A 341 -2.83 0.46 5.24
CA PHE A 341 -1.66 0.18 6.07
C PHE A 341 -0.83 1.44 6.31
N ALA A 342 -0.26 1.56 7.50
CA ALA A 342 0.73 2.59 7.80
C ALA A 342 2.02 2.37 7.00
N ALA A 343 2.61 3.43 6.46
CA ALA A 343 3.88 3.34 5.72
C ALA A 343 5.04 2.83 6.59
N GLY A 344 4.97 3.07 7.90
CA GLY A 344 6.05 2.80 8.86
C GLY A 344 6.63 4.10 9.42
N ASN A 345 7.25 4.01 10.60
CA ASN A 345 8.01 5.10 11.20
C ASN A 345 9.52 4.83 11.14
N ASP A 346 10.07 4.43 9.99
CA ASP A 346 11.50 4.09 9.83
C ASP A 346 12.27 5.05 8.90
N GLY A 347 11.66 6.17 8.49
CA GLY A 347 12.36 7.26 7.77
C GLY A 347 13.58 7.77 8.54
N GLN A 348 14.77 7.58 7.99
CA GLN A 348 16.05 7.87 8.66
C GLN A 348 16.96 8.69 7.73
N ASP A 349 17.81 9.50 8.35
CA ASP A 349 19.11 9.91 7.82
C ASP A 349 20.11 8.81 8.22
N ALA A 350 20.43 7.94 7.27
CA ALA A 350 20.95 6.60 7.52
C ALA A 350 22.34 6.33 6.94
N ASP A 351 22.79 7.11 5.96
CA ASP A 351 24.10 6.93 5.30
C ASP A 351 25.23 7.71 6.00
N LEU A 352 24.92 8.74 6.79
CA LEU A 352 25.87 9.55 7.56
C LEU A 352 27.03 10.10 6.69
N ASP A 353 26.79 10.34 5.40
CA ASP A 353 27.86 10.51 4.40
C ASP A 353 28.63 11.85 4.53
N GLY A 354 28.18 12.73 5.42
CA GLY A 354 28.75 14.04 5.69
C GLY A 354 28.24 15.17 4.80
N LYS A 355 27.33 14.89 3.86
CA LYS A 355 26.57 15.93 3.15
C LYS A 355 25.38 16.35 4.01
N LEU A 356 25.47 17.57 4.52
CA LEU A 356 24.38 18.26 5.20
C LEU A 356 23.33 18.74 4.18
N ASP A 357 22.47 17.83 3.68
CA ASP A 357 21.30 18.20 2.88
C ASP A 357 19.97 18.14 3.67
N GLY A 358 19.91 17.32 4.74
CA GLY A 358 18.73 17.20 5.59
C GLY A 358 17.58 16.40 4.99
N ALA A 359 17.84 15.62 3.93
CA ALA A 359 16.87 14.70 3.36
C ALA A 359 16.71 13.42 4.20
N ILE A 360 15.53 12.80 4.13
CA ILE A 360 15.30 11.46 4.69
C ILE A 360 15.47 10.42 3.58
N ASN A 361 16.30 9.40 3.82
CA ASN A 361 16.62 8.39 2.82
C ASN A 361 15.37 7.61 2.36
N GLU A 362 15.38 7.26 1.08
CA GLU A 362 14.47 6.31 0.48
C GLU A 362 14.56 4.91 1.12
N ARG A 363 13.56 4.08 0.84
CA ARG A 363 13.48 2.64 1.14
C ARG A 363 13.39 2.26 2.62
N SER A 364 12.40 2.81 3.31
CA SER A 364 12.12 2.56 4.72
C SER A 364 10.72 1.97 5.03
N LEU A 365 9.93 1.59 4.02
CA LEU A 365 8.63 0.91 4.19
C LEU A 365 8.75 -0.49 4.83
N GLY A 366 7.68 -0.91 5.52
CA GLY A 366 7.45 -2.31 5.89
C GLY A 366 6.91 -3.17 4.73
N ALA A 367 6.89 -4.50 4.90
CA ALA A 367 6.43 -5.43 3.88
C ALA A 367 4.92 -5.28 3.58
N GLU A 368 4.08 -5.15 4.61
CA GLU A 368 2.63 -4.98 4.44
C GLU A 368 2.29 -3.65 3.74
N ALA A 369 3.06 -2.59 4.07
CA ALA A 369 3.00 -1.29 3.41
C ALA A 369 3.46 -1.31 1.94
N ALA A 370 4.12 -2.39 1.51
CA ALA A 370 4.51 -2.64 0.13
C ALA A 370 3.50 -3.49 -0.67
N ALA A 371 2.34 -3.88 -0.13
CA ALA A 371 1.28 -4.51 -0.93
C ALA A 371 0.76 -3.55 -2.02
N LYS A 372 0.39 -4.06 -3.20
CA LYS A 372 -0.07 -3.26 -4.37
C LYS A 372 -1.48 -2.70 -4.15
N ASN A 373 -2.36 -3.53 -3.60
CA ASN A 373 -3.81 -3.30 -3.59
C ASN A 373 -4.28 -2.55 -2.34
N CYS A 374 -3.45 -2.46 -1.29
CA CYS A 374 -3.73 -1.60 -0.13
C CYS A 374 -3.48 -0.11 -0.43
N ILE A 375 -4.05 0.74 0.42
CA ILE A 375 -3.72 2.16 0.53
C ILE A 375 -2.67 2.32 1.64
N THR A 376 -1.43 2.60 1.25
CA THR A 376 -0.32 2.85 2.17
C THR A 376 -0.27 4.34 2.51
N VAL A 377 -0.30 4.67 3.79
CA VAL A 377 -0.40 6.06 4.27
C VAL A 377 0.85 6.49 5.03
N GLY A 378 1.54 7.50 4.51
CA GLY A 378 2.63 8.19 5.21
C GLY A 378 2.15 9.41 6.00
N ALA A 379 3.06 10.08 6.71
CA ALA A 379 2.74 11.20 7.60
C ALA A 379 3.28 12.54 7.10
N THR A 380 2.41 13.56 7.01
CA THR A 380 2.80 14.97 7.11
C THR A 380 2.79 15.43 8.57
N GLU A 381 3.23 16.64 8.84
CA GLU A 381 2.97 17.25 10.14
C GLU A 381 1.52 17.75 10.27
N ASN A 382 1.14 18.08 11.51
CA ASN A 382 -0.05 18.85 11.85
C ASN A 382 0.31 20.30 12.20
N ASP A 383 -0.67 21.20 12.24
CA ASP A 383 -0.49 22.59 12.66
C ASP A 383 -0.70 22.74 14.18
N ARG A 384 0.39 22.63 14.95
CA ARG A 384 0.46 22.89 16.42
C ARG A 384 1.79 23.50 16.86
N PRO A 385 2.21 24.66 16.34
CA PRO A 385 3.43 25.35 16.78
C PRO A 385 3.35 25.85 18.23
N ASP A 386 2.18 25.74 18.87
CA ASP A 386 1.94 26.04 20.29
C ASP A 386 2.23 24.86 21.23
N LEU A 387 2.34 23.63 20.72
CA LEU A 387 2.43 22.43 21.55
C LEU A 387 3.83 22.23 22.13
N ALA A 388 3.91 22.10 23.45
CA ALA A 388 5.13 21.78 24.18
C ALA A 388 5.08 20.37 24.78
N SER A 389 6.25 19.75 24.93
CA SER A 389 6.42 18.52 25.72
C SER A 389 6.16 18.81 27.21
N GLY A 390 5.46 17.92 27.90
CA GLY A 390 5.27 17.98 29.36
C GLY A 390 6.57 17.78 30.17
N ASP A 391 7.65 17.34 29.54
CA ASP A 391 9.02 17.49 30.06
C ASP A 391 9.62 18.78 29.52
N SER A 392 9.75 19.79 30.39
CA SER A 392 10.27 21.12 30.03
C SER A 392 11.76 21.16 29.66
N LYS A 393 12.49 20.04 29.81
CA LYS A 393 13.87 19.89 29.31
C LYS A 393 13.94 19.28 27.92
N ARG A 394 12.80 18.85 27.36
CA ARG A 394 12.68 18.25 26.04
C ARG A 394 11.99 19.24 25.09
N PRO A 395 12.69 19.80 24.10
CA PRO A 395 12.03 20.63 23.08
C PRO A 395 11.08 19.77 22.24
N TYR A 396 10.01 20.36 21.70
CA TYR A 396 9.05 19.66 20.84
C TYR A 396 9.57 19.52 19.39
N THR A 397 10.77 18.98 19.25
CA THR A 397 11.52 18.87 17.98
C THR A 397 11.91 17.43 17.70
N TYR A 398 12.20 17.09 16.44
CA TYR A 398 12.61 15.72 16.09
C TYR A 398 13.84 15.25 16.87
N GLY A 399 14.80 16.15 17.12
CA GLY A 399 15.95 15.88 17.97
C GLY A 399 15.62 15.78 19.47
N GLY A 400 14.53 16.39 19.93
CA GLY A 400 14.02 16.24 21.29
C GLY A 400 13.38 14.88 21.56
N PHE A 401 12.68 14.31 20.56
CA PHE A 401 12.02 13.00 20.67
C PHE A 401 12.91 11.82 20.26
N TRP A 402 13.74 11.97 19.23
CA TRP A 402 14.67 10.93 18.75
C TRP A 402 16.10 11.46 18.61
N THR A 403 16.70 11.80 19.75
CA THR A 403 18.06 12.38 19.89
C THR A 403 19.17 11.68 19.09
N GLN A 404 19.07 10.38 18.83
CA GLN A 404 20.06 9.60 18.06
C GLN A 404 19.73 9.47 16.57
N ARG A 405 18.47 9.66 16.17
CA ARG A 405 17.98 9.46 14.80
C ARG A 405 17.91 10.76 14.01
N PHE A 406 17.62 11.86 14.71
CA PHE A 406 17.50 13.21 14.16
C PHE A 406 18.47 14.13 14.93
N ALA A 407 19.76 13.79 14.89
CA ALA A 407 20.80 14.40 15.72
C ALA A 407 21.42 15.67 15.12
N VAL A 408 21.08 16.03 13.88
CA VAL A 408 21.70 17.10 13.08
C VAL A 408 20.63 18.03 12.51
N ASN A 409 20.97 19.32 12.30
CA ASN A 409 20.06 20.28 11.66
C ASN A 409 20.01 20.08 10.14
N PRO A 410 18.87 20.37 9.46
CA PRO A 410 17.68 21.06 9.97
C PRO A 410 16.85 20.24 10.97
N LEU A 411 16.79 18.91 10.80
CA LEU A 411 15.93 17.99 11.54
C LEU A 411 15.93 18.17 13.08
N ARG A 412 17.10 18.23 13.73
CA ARG A 412 17.21 18.19 15.20
C ARG A 412 16.43 19.30 15.91
N ASP A 413 16.57 20.53 15.42
CA ASP A 413 15.97 21.72 16.05
C ASP A 413 14.60 22.08 15.44
N ASP A 414 14.12 21.33 14.44
CA ASP A 414 12.86 21.58 13.75
C ASP A 414 11.65 21.03 14.53
N HIS A 415 10.58 21.82 14.58
CA HIS A 415 9.42 21.56 15.42
C HIS A 415 8.48 20.58 14.71
N MET A 416 8.13 19.47 15.36
CA MET A 416 7.44 18.33 14.71
C MET A 416 5.98 18.59 14.28
N ALA A 417 5.51 19.83 14.33
CA ALA A 417 4.11 20.19 14.16
C ALA A 417 3.96 21.68 13.84
N ASN A 418 4.77 22.21 12.93
CA ASN A 418 4.72 23.61 12.51
C ASN A 418 4.42 23.77 11.01
N ASN A 419 4.53 22.70 10.20
CA ASN A 419 4.34 22.77 8.76
C ASN A 419 3.44 21.63 8.23
N PRO A 420 2.13 21.87 8.02
CA PRO A 420 1.23 20.89 7.41
C PRO A 420 1.63 20.41 6.01
N ASP A 421 2.32 21.26 5.24
CA ASP A 421 2.90 20.94 3.93
C ASP A 421 4.28 20.25 4.05
N GLY A 422 4.71 19.97 5.28
CA GLY A 422 5.92 19.24 5.62
C GLY A 422 5.67 17.74 5.79
N LEU A 423 6.59 16.91 5.27
CA LEU A 423 6.62 15.49 5.63
C LEU A 423 7.20 15.30 7.03
N ALA A 424 6.56 14.43 7.82
CA ALA A 424 7.11 14.05 9.10
C ALA A 424 8.44 13.30 8.89
N ALA A 425 9.49 13.68 9.63
CA ALA A 425 10.83 13.12 9.42
C ALA A 425 10.87 11.59 9.62
N PHE A 426 10.10 11.07 10.57
CA PHE A 426 10.03 9.64 10.83
C PHE A 426 9.25 8.85 9.78
N SER A 427 8.43 9.50 8.94
CA SER A 427 7.57 8.81 7.98
C SER A 427 8.44 8.00 7.03
N SER A 428 8.20 6.69 6.98
CA SER A 428 8.86 5.81 6.03
C SER A 428 8.62 6.27 4.60
N ARG A 429 9.67 6.16 3.79
CA ARG A 429 9.74 6.57 2.39
C ARG A 429 9.86 5.32 1.52
N GLY A 430 9.22 5.32 0.36
CA GLY A 430 9.49 4.35 -0.68
C GLY A 430 10.80 4.65 -1.43
N PRO A 431 10.96 4.14 -2.66
CA PRO A 431 10.06 3.18 -3.28
C PRO A 431 10.07 1.83 -2.54
N THR A 432 9.23 0.88 -2.93
CA THR A 432 9.35 -0.50 -2.43
C THR A 432 10.67 -1.13 -2.90
N ALA A 433 11.05 -2.29 -2.35
CA ALA A 433 12.23 -3.03 -2.79
C ALA A 433 12.13 -3.43 -4.27
N GLU A 434 10.91 -3.66 -4.77
CA GLU A 434 10.59 -3.96 -6.18
C GLU A 434 10.47 -2.69 -7.04
N ASN A 435 10.73 -1.52 -6.46
CA ASN A 435 10.73 -0.19 -7.08
C ASN A 435 9.35 0.39 -7.43
N ARG A 436 8.32 0.07 -6.63
CA ARG A 436 6.97 0.65 -6.74
C ARG A 436 6.85 1.93 -5.93
N LEU A 437 6.02 2.86 -6.42
CA LEU A 437 5.75 4.15 -5.79
C LEU A 437 4.87 3.94 -4.56
N LYS A 438 5.44 4.19 -3.38
CA LYS A 438 4.78 4.11 -2.07
C LYS A 438 5.41 5.15 -1.13
N PRO A 439 4.72 5.68 -0.09
CA PRO A 439 3.29 5.48 0.20
C PRO A 439 2.40 5.92 -0.96
N ASP A 440 1.13 5.53 -0.97
CA ASP A 440 0.21 6.02 -2.02
C ASP A 440 -0.14 7.50 -1.78
N ILE A 441 -0.29 7.88 -0.51
CA ILE A 441 -0.72 9.20 -0.06
C ILE A 441 -0.17 9.49 1.34
N VAL A 442 -0.25 10.74 1.75
CA VAL A 442 0.09 11.17 3.12
C VAL A 442 -1.07 11.90 3.81
N ALA A 443 -1.05 11.90 5.15
CA ALA A 443 -1.97 12.68 5.98
C ALA A 443 -1.24 13.12 7.27
N PRO A 444 -1.70 14.17 7.98
CA PRO A 444 -1.07 14.61 9.21
C PRO A 444 -0.98 13.52 10.28
N GLY A 445 0.23 13.28 10.74
CA GLY A 445 0.60 12.23 11.68
C GLY A 445 1.52 12.73 12.79
N THR A 446 1.44 14.00 13.19
CA THR A 446 2.15 14.50 14.39
C THR A 446 1.24 15.34 15.29
N ALA A 447 1.43 15.29 16.63
CA ALA A 447 0.85 16.25 17.59
C ALA A 447 -0.69 16.39 17.59
N ILE A 448 -1.42 15.55 18.34
CA ILE A 448 -2.90 15.57 18.28
C ILE A 448 -3.70 15.35 19.54
N LEU A 449 -4.99 15.54 19.37
CA LEU A 449 -5.99 15.10 20.31
C LEU A 449 -6.84 13.99 19.70
N SER A 450 -6.68 12.75 20.18
CA SER A 450 -7.66 11.66 19.98
C SER A 450 -7.90 10.95 21.31
N ALA A 451 -8.83 9.98 21.32
CA ALA A 451 -9.27 9.27 22.51
C ALA A 451 -8.11 8.58 23.24
N ARG A 452 -8.14 8.62 24.57
CA ARG A 452 -7.17 8.02 25.47
C ARG A 452 -7.81 6.86 26.22
N SER A 453 -7.18 5.68 26.20
CA SER A 453 -7.58 4.57 27.06
C SER A 453 -7.55 5.02 28.53
N GLN A 454 -8.59 4.68 29.28
CA GLN A 454 -8.68 4.88 30.72
C GLN A 454 -7.79 3.89 31.50
N ASN A 455 -7.22 2.89 30.81
CA ASN A 455 -6.37 1.89 31.45
C ASN A 455 -5.01 2.48 31.80
N LYS A 456 -4.76 2.68 33.10
CA LYS A 456 -3.59 3.42 33.60
C LYS A 456 -2.28 2.65 33.54
N LYS A 457 -2.26 1.41 33.02
CA LYS A 457 -1.08 0.52 33.10
C LYS A 457 0.12 1.03 32.29
N TYR A 458 -0.11 1.78 31.20
CA TYR A 458 0.95 2.10 30.24
C TYR A 458 1.03 3.54 29.75
N LEU A 459 0.16 4.43 30.24
CA LEU A 459 0.13 5.86 29.87
C LEU A 459 1.31 6.69 30.44
N GLY A 460 2.42 6.03 30.78
CA GLY A 460 3.65 6.64 31.28
C GLY A 460 4.42 7.29 30.14
N GLY A 461 4.60 8.61 30.21
CA GLY A 461 5.28 9.38 29.15
C GLY A 461 4.36 9.95 28.07
N VAL A 462 3.04 9.71 28.13
CA VAL A 462 2.07 10.31 27.18
C VAL A 462 2.12 11.86 27.20
N HIS A 463 2.37 12.46 28.36
CA HIS A 463 2.57 13.91 28.51
C HIS A 463 3.78 14.44 27.71
N LEU A 464 4.76 13.59 27.38
CA LEU A 464 5.95 14.00 26.61
C LEU A 464 5.56 14.40 25.18
N ALA A 465 4.53 13.76 24.62
CA ALA A 465 3.95 14.13 23.32
C ALA A 465 2.99 15.32 23.41
N GLY A 466 2.77 15.91 24.59
CA GLY A 466 1.95 17.10 24.81
C GLY A 466 0.85 16.89 25.87
N GLU A 467 0.51 17.95 26.59
CA GLU A 467 -0.58 17.91 27.56
C GLU A 467 -1.93 18.22 26.91
N SER A 468 -2.87 17.28 26.97
CA SER A 468 -4.27 17.46 26.52
C SER A 468 -5.07 18.41 27.41
N GLY A 469 -4.76 18.48 28.71
CA GLY A 469 -5.63 19.12 29.69
C GLY A 469 -6.92 18.34 30.00
N ASP A 470 -7.18 17.20 29.33
CA ASP A 470 -8.30 16.30 29.61
C ASP A 470 -7.84 14.83 29.65
N SER A 471 -8.16 14.15 30.75
CA SER A 471 -7.90 12.72 30.96
C SER A 471 -8.49 11.77 29.93
N LYS A 472 -9.46 12.22 29.11
CA LYS A 472 -10.09 11.42 28.04
C LYS A 472 -9.34 11.47 26.71
N TYR A 473 -8.32 12.31 26.59
CA TYR A 473 -7.59 12.54 25.34
C TYR A 473 -6.07 12.56 25.54
N MET A 474 -5.32 12.32 24.46
CA MET A 474 -3.86 12.39 24.45
C MET A 474 -3.27 12.80 23.10
N TYR A 475 -2.08 13.40 23.19
CA TYR A 475 -1.12 13.64 22.11
C TYR A 475 -0.11 12.50 21.98
N LEU A 476 0.32 12.24 20.74
CA LEU A 476 1.18 11.13 20.26
C LEU A 476 1.92 11.55 18.95
N ALA A 477 2.53 10.65 18.15
CA ALA A 477 2.97 10.91 16.74
C ALA A 477 3.30 9.65 15.91
N GLY A 478 3.00 9.63 14.59
CA GLY A 478 3.25 8.50 13.68
C GLY A 478 2.42 8.36 12.38
N THR A 479 2.80 7.41 11.52
CA THR A 479 2.08 7.06 10.27
C THR A 479 0.81 6.24 10.51
N SER A 480 0.79 5.41 11.54
CA SER A 480 -0.36 4.61 11.98
C SER A 480 -1.54 5.41 12.53
N MET A 481 -1.54 6.72 12.35
CA MET A 481 -2.73 7.51 12.63
C MET A 481 -3.10 8.49 11.52
N ALA A 482 -2.12 8.97 10.74
CA ALA A 482 -2.34 9.35 9.34
C ALA A 482 -3.25 8.30 8.65
N THR A 483 -2.99 7.01 8.91
CA THR A 483 -3.77 5.86 8.38
C THR A 483 -5.27 5.86 8.74
N PRO A 484 -5.73 5.78 10.00
CA PRO A 484 -7.14 5.79 10.40
C PRO A 484 -7.88 7.08 10.05
N LEU A 485 -7.19 8.22 9.93
CA LEU A 485 -7.80 9.42 9.36
C LEU A 485 -8.22 9.20 7.90
N VAL A 486 -7.31 8.64 7.10
CA VAL A 486 -7.58 8.25 5.72
C VAL A 486 -8.60 7.10 5.67
N ALA A 487 -8.65 6.20 6.65
CA ALA A 487 -9.70 5.20 6.75
C ALA A 487 -11.09 5.83 6.96
N GLY A 488 -11.18 6.88 7.78
CA GLY A 488 -12.38 7.70 7.86
C GLY A 488 -12.69 8.42 6.54
N CYS A 489 -11.69 8.94 5.81
CA CYS A 489 -11.89 9.47 4.46
C CYS A 489 -12.46 8.39 3.51
N CYS A 490 -11.98 7.14 3.59
CA CYS A 490 -12.50 6.02 2.80
C CYS A 490 -13.98 5.73 3.11
N ALA A 491 -14.38 5.76 4.38
CA ALA A 491 -15.78 5.60 4.78
C ALA A 491 -16.65 6.75 4.23
N VAL A 492 -16.19 8.00 4.34
CA VAL A 492 -16.91 9.16 3.77
C VAL A 492 -17.06 9.05 2.26
N LEU A 493 -16.00 8.65 1.53
CA LEU A 493 -16.07 8.45 0.09
C LEU A 493 -16.99 7.28 -0.30
N ARG A 494 -16.93 6.16 0.42
CA ARG A 494 -17.81 5.00 0.17
C ARG A 494 -19.29 5.35 0.38
N GLN A 495 -19.60 6.09 1.44
CA GLN A 495 -20.94 6.63 1.66
C GLN A 495 -21.37 7.55 0.51
N ALA A 496 -20.52 8.49 0.09
CA ALA A 496 -20.82 9.42 -1.00
C ALA A 496 -21.10 8.68 -2.32
N LEU A 497 -20.30 7.66 -2.66
CA LEU A 497 -20.51 6.83 -3.85
C LEU A 497 -21.88 6.11 -3.82
N ILE A 498 -22.21 5.46 -2.70
CA ILE A 498 -23.49 4.74 -2.53
C ILE A 498 -24.67 5.71 -2.61
N ALA A 499 -24.60 6.86 -1.93
CA ALA A 499 -25.64 7.89 -1.96
C ALA A 499 -25.87 8.46 -3.37
N ASN A 500 -24.82 8.49 -4.20
CA ASN A 500 -24.87 8.91 -5.60
C ASN A 500 -25.38 7.81 -6.56
N GLY A 501 -25.84 6.67 -6.03
CA GLY A 501 -26.39 5.57 -6.82
C GLY A 501 -25.33 4.66 -7.45
N TYR A 502 -24.08 4.71 -6.98
CA TYR A 502 -23.05 3.74 -7.35
C TYR A 502 -23.41 2.39 -6.73
N ARG A 503 -23.82 1.44 -7.57
CA ARG A 503 -24.53 0.20 -7.17
C ARG A 503 -23.57 -0.88 -6.70
N ASP A 504 -24.12 -1.90 -6.03
CA ASP A 504 -23.37 -3.03 -5.48
C ASP A 504 -22.59 -3.85 -6.53
N GLU A 505 -22.99 -3.83 -7.80
CA GLU A 505 -22.27 -4.49 -8.89
C GLU A 505 -22.40 -3.71 -10.21
N GLN A 506 -21.30 -3.60 -10.96
CA GLN A 506 -21.27 -3.04 -12.32
C GLN A 506 -20.27 -3.86 -13.17
N ASP A 507 -20.67 -4.29 -14.37
CA ASP A 507 -19.82 -5.03 -15.32
C ASP A 507 -19.13 -6.28 -14.75
N GLY A 508 -19.75 -6.93 -13.74
CA GLY A 508 -19.24 -8.09 -13.02
C GLY A 508 -18.36 -7.76 -11.80
N VAL A 509 -18.21 -6.47 -11.46
CA VAL A 509 -17.35 -5.97 -10.38
C VAL A 509 -18.18 -5.50 -9.20
N LYS A 510 -17.92 -6.04 -8.00
CA LYS A 510 -18.53 -5.58 -6.75
C LYS A 510 -18.11 -4.15 -6.44
N ASN A 511 -19.05 -3.30 -6.08
CA ASN A 511 -18.86 -1.85 -5.99
C ASN A 511 -19.46 -1.25 -4.70
N PRO A 512 -18.98 -0.08 -4.24
CA PRO A 512 -17.81 0.65 -4.76
C PRO A 512 -16.49 -0.07 -4.45
N THR A 513 -15.60 -0.18 -5.43
CA THR A 513 -14.31 -0.87 -5.21
C THR A 513 -13.35 -0.07 -4.33
N GLY A 514 -12.46 -0.79 -3.63
CA GLY A 514 -11.28 -0.21 -2.99
C GLY A 514 -10.36 0.52 -3.97
N SER A 515 -10.25 0.03 -5.21
CA SER A 515 -9.53 0.71 -6.29
C SER A 515 -10.13 2.08 -6.63
N LEU A 516 -11.46 2.21 -6.67
CA LEU A 516 -12.13 3.50 -6.90
C LEU A 516 -11.97 4.46 -5.73
N ILE A 517 -12.08 3.98 -4.50
CA ILE A 517 -11.83 4.79 -3.30
C ILE A 517 -10.37 5.29 -3.28
N LYS A 518 -9.40 4.42 -3.62
CA LYS A 518 -7.99 4.76 -3.79
C LYS A 518 -7.77 5.78 -4.92
N ALA A 519 -8.42 5.61 -6.07
CA ALA A 519 -8.34 6.54 -7.21
C ALA A 519 -8.85 7.95 -6.84
N LEU A 520 -9.98 8.05 -6.14
CA LEU A 520 -10.56 9.33 -5.70
C LEU A 520 -9.69 10.05 -4.66
N LEU A 521 -9.10 9.32 -3.71
CA LEU A 521 -8.14 9.89 -2.76
C LEU A 521 -6.92 10.47 -3.47
N ILE A 522 -6.32 9.71 -4.37
CA ILE A 522 -5.11 10.08 -5.13
C ILE A 522 -5.38 11.22 -6.13
N ASN A 523 -6.56 11.24 -6.76
CA ASN A 523 -6.96 12.31 -7.67
C ASN A 523 -7.29 13.62 -6.92
N GLY A 524 -7.92 13.50 -5.75
CA GLY A 524 -8.23 14.63 -4.86
C GLY A 524 -6.99 15.25 -4.20
N ALA A 525 -5.98 14.42 -3.89
CA ALA A 525 -4.78 14.80 -3.13
C ALA A 525 -4.03 16.02 -3.68
N ALA A 526 -3.55 16.84 -2.74
CA ALA A 526 -2.74 18.03 -2.98
C ALA A 526 -1.24 17.67 -2.96
N PRO A 527 -0.42 18.17 -3.91
CA PRO A 527 1.03 18.07 -3.87
C PRO A 527 1.62 18.56 -2.53
N VAL A 528 2.77 18.01 -2.14
CA VAL A 528 3.44 18.30 -0.85
C VAL A 528 4.88 18.72 -1.14
N GLY A 529 5.18 20.00 -0.94
CA GLY A 529 6.47 20.58 -1.29
C GLY A 529 7.55 20.39 -0.21
N GLY A 530 8.54 19.54 -0.49
CA GLY A 530 9.93 19.87 -0.20
C GLY A 530 10.45 19.87 1.26
N GLN A 531 9.75 19.36 2.27
CA GLN A 531 10.37 19.14 3.59
C GLN A 531 11.02 17.75 3.69
N TYR A 532 12.33 17.73 3.93
CA TYR A 532 13.19 16.53 3.99
C TYR A 532 13.07 15.61 2.76
N MET A 533 12.92 16.20 1.57
CA MET A 533 13.07 15.54 0.28
C MET A 533 14.39 16.02 -0.36
N PRO A 534 15.12 15.17 -1.10
CA PRO A 534 16.27 15.59 -1.90
C PRO A 534 15.93 16.66 -2.95
N ASP A 535 16.92 17.48 -3.31
CA ASP A 535 16.81 18.46 -4.40
C ASP A 535 16.36 17.80 -5.72
N GLY A 536 15.39 18.42 -6.39
CA GLY A 536 14.89 17.97 -7.70
C GLY A 536 13.86 16.83 -7.66
N VAL A 537 13.41 16.42 -6.48
CA VAL A 537 12.22 15.55 -6.35
C VAL A 537 10.97 16.26 -6.87
N ASN A 538 10.16 15.55 -7.66
CA ASN A 538 8.89 16.04 -8.19
C ASN A 538 7.83 16.22 -7.09
N GLU A 539 7.17 17.37 -7.03
CA GLU A 539 6.15 17.67 -6.01
C GLU A 539 4.80 16.97 -6.24
N GLU A 540 4.42 16.72 -7.50
CA GLU A 540 3.12 16.11 -7.87
C GLU A 540 3.00 14.65 -7.39
N TYR A 541 4.06 13.86 -7.60
CA TYR A 541 4.19 12.52 -7.03
C TYR A 541 5.64 12.06 -6.93
N ASN A 542 5.97 11.43 -5.81
CA ASN A 542 7.32 10.95 -5.49
C ASN A 542 7.33 9.87 -4.39
N ALA A 543 8.48 9.25 -4.18
CA ALA A 543 8.69 8.17 -3.21
C ALA A 543 8.62 8.60 -1.72
N HIS A 544 8.43 9.88 -1.42
CA HIS A 544 8.35 10.38 -0.06
C HIS A 544 6.90 10.75 0.35
N SER A 545 6.16 11.47 -0.50
CA SER A 545 4.76 11.88 -0.26
C SER A 545 3.72 11.06 -1.02
N GLY A 546 4.12 10.08 -1.83
CA GLY A 546 3.20 9.38 -2.72
C GLY A 546 2.66 10.31 -3.79
N TYR A 547 1.34 10.32 -3.98
CA TYR A 547 0.61 11.28 -4.81
C TYR A 547 0.13 12.52 -4.03
N GLY A 548 0.69 12.78 -2.86
CA GLY A 548 0.44 13.97 -2.05
C GLY A 548 -0.46 13.75 -0.83
N ARG A 549 -0.83 14.86 -0.20
CA ARG A 549 -1.66 14.88 1.02
C ARG A 549 -3.13 14.79 0.66
N VAL A 550 -3.87 13.93 1.37
CA VAL A 550 -5.31 13.78 1.16
C VAL A 550 -6.06 15.10 1.39
N ASP A 551 -6.92 15.43 0.42
CA ASP A 551 -7.88 16.55 0.47
C ASP A 551 -9.28 15.96 0.23
N LEU A 552 -10.01 15.68 1.31
CA LEU A 552 -11.30 14.98 1.21
C LEU A 552 -12.35 15.82 0.47
N ALA A 553 -12.31 17.15 0.61
CA ALA A 553 -13.25 18.05 -0.06
C ALA A 553 -13.08 18.03 -1.59
N ALA A 554 -11.85 17.77 -2.06
CA ALA A 554 -11.50 17.58 -3.46
C ALA A 554 -11.60 16.12 -3.95
N SER A 555 -11.50 15.13 -3.05
CA SER A 555 -11.72 13.70 -3.36
C SER A 555 -13.18 13.32 -3.51
N ILE A 556 -14.12 13.99 -2.83
CA ILE A 556 -15.55 13.72 -2.99
C ILE A 556 -15.98 14.11 -4.41
N PRO A 557 -16.46 13.15 -5.23
CA PRO A 557 -16.88 13.45 -6.59
C PRO A 557 -18.11 14.35 -6.59
N ARG A 558 -18.10 15.38 -7.44
CA ARG A 558 -19.21 16.32 -7.55
C ARG A 558 -20.27 15.76 -8.50
N ILE A 559 -21.50 15.63 -8.01
CA ILE A 559 -22.62 15.07 -8.76
C ILE A 559 -23.03 16.06 -9.86
N ASN A 560 -23.19 15.59 -11.10
CA ASN A 560 -23.61 16.39 -12.27
C ASN A 560 -22.70 17.60 -12.60
N ASP A 561 -21.45 17.63 -12.10
CA ASP A 561 -20.48 18.68 -12.43
C ASP A 561 -19.69 18.29 -13.71
N THR A 562 -19.40 19.27 -14.57
CA THR A 562 -18.52 19.09 -15.73
C THR A 562 -17.03 19.13 -15.36
N TYR A 563 -16.69 19.47 -14.11
CA TYR A 563 -15.31 19.60 -13.62
C TYR A 563 -14.75 18.34 -12.93
N SER A 564 -15.53 17.28 -12.73
CA SER A 564 -15.01 16.02 -12.17
C SER A 564 -15.85 14.82 -12.58
N GLY A 565 -15.21 13.64 -12.69
CA GLY A 565 -15.91 12.39 -12.92
C GLY A 565 -15.08 11.17 -12.52
N TYR A 566 -15.73 10.02 -12.52
CA TYR A 566 -15.13 8.74 -12.12
C TYR A 566 -15.89 7.58 -12.75
N GLY A 567 -15.29 6.39 -12.72
CA GLY A 567 -15.94 5.16 -13.16
C GLY A 567 -15.08 3.93 -12.95
N ILE A 568 -15.66 2.78 -13.30
CA ILE A 568 -14.93 1.53 -13.52
C ILE A 568 -14.91 1.31 -15.03
N GLY A 569 -13.72 1.08 -15.56
CA GLY A 569 -13.53 0.55 -16.89
C GLY A 569 -13.06 -0.90 -16.80
N VAL A 570 -13.12 -1.62 -17.91
CA VAL A 570 -12.57 -2.97 -18.04
C VAL A 570 -11.82 -3.06 -19.36
N VAL A 571 -10.68 -3.75 -19.34
CA VAL A 571 -9.96 -4.15 -20.55
C VAL A 571 -9.92 -5.67 -20.62
N ASP A 572 -10.28 -6.18 -21.80
CA ASP A 572 -10.28 -7.61 -22.13
C ASP A 572 -9.10 -7.90 -23.06
N GLU A 573 -8.45 -9.05 -22.86
CA GLU A 573 -7.27 -9.47 -23.63
C GLU A 573 -7.62 -9.79 -25.10
N ASP A 574 -8.83 -10.31 -25.35
CA ASP A 574 -9.30 -10.68 -26.69
C ASP A 574 -9.49 -9.48 -27.63
N ASP A 575 -9.85 -8.32 -27.09
CA ASP A 575 -10.53 -7.30 -27.87
C ASP A 575 -9.54 -6.31 -28.53
N GLU A 576 -8.26 -6.31 -28.08
CA GLU A 576 -7.16 -5.35 -28.37
C GLU A 576 -7.52 -3.85 -28.24
N LYS A 577 -8.78 -3.54 -27.92
CA LYS A 577 -9.32 -2.19 -27.78
C LYS A 577 -8.91 -1.61 -26.45
N SER A 578 -8.31 -0.43 -26.52
CA SER A 578 -8.17 0.44 -25.36
C SER A 578 -9.55 0.87 -24.86
N PHE A 579 -9.73 0.94 -23.55
CA PHE A 579 -10.85 1.70 -23.00
C PHE A 579 -10.64 3.18 -23.33
N GLU A 580 -11.68 3.89 -23.78
CA GLU A 580 -11.65 5.34 -23.99
C GLU A 580 -12.82 6.04 -23.27
N TYR A 581 -12.52 7.14 -22.57
CA TYR A 581 -13.51 8.05 -21.98
C TYR A 581 -13.17 9.51 -22.33
N THR A 582 -14.14 10.23 -22.90
CA THR A 582 -13.94 11.64 -23.32
C THR A 582 -14.34 12.61 -22.20
N VAL A 583 -13.37 13.42 -21.76
CA VAL A 583 -13.56 14.57 -20.90
C VAL A 583 -13.75 15.82 -21.76
N ASN A 584 -14.85 16.54 -21.57
CA ASN A 584 -15.06 17.85 -22.19
C ASN A 584 -14.30 18.91 -21.40
N ILE A 585 -13.40 19.64 -22.05
CA ILE A 585 -12.61 20.71 -21.44
C ILE A 585 -13.26 22.06 -21.78
N PRO A 586 -13.77 22.82 -20.81
CA PRO A 586 -14.32 24.14 -21.05
C PRO A 586 -13.32 25.04 -21.80
N THR A 587 -13.77 25.67 -22.88
CA THR A 587 -13.03 26.78 -23.49
C THR A 587 -13.16 28.00 -22.58
N SER A 588 -12.03 28.64 -22.25
CA SER A 588 -12.05 29.93 -21.58
C SER A 588 -12.76 30.97 -22.46
N LEU A 589 -13.58 31.83 -21.84
CA LEU A 589 -14.15 32.98 -22.52
C LEU A 589 -13.02 33.97 -22.85
N GLU A 590 -13.07 34.57 -24.05
CA GLU A 590 -12.05 35.54 -24.47
C GLU A 590 -11.90 36.67 -23.43
N GLY A 591 -10.70 36.78 -22.84
CA GLY A 591 -10.37 37.77 -21.83
C GLY A 591 -10.19 37.23 -20.40
N ASP A 592 -10.45 35.95 -20.14
CA ASP A 592 -10.14 35.32 -18.85
C ASP A 592 -8.72 34.73 -18.87
N ASN A 593 -7.84 35.17 -17.96
CA ASN A 593 -6.47 34.66 -17.83
C ASN A 593 -6.40 33.23 -17.25
N ARG A 594 -7.55 32.65 -16.88
CA ARG A 594 -7.63 31.33 -16.25
C ARG A 594 -7.16 30.23 -17.21
N SER A 595 -6.39 29.29 -16.65
CA SER A 595 -6.03 28.05 -17.32
C SER A 595 -6.46 26.85 -16.47
N LEU A 596 -6.77 25.74 -17.14
CA LEU A 596 -7.20 24.51 -16.51
C LEU A 596 -6.04 23.53 -16.40
N THR A 597 -5.94 22.82 -15.27
CA THR A 597 -5.14 21.61 -15.13
C THR A 597 -6.07 20.40 -15.10
N LEU A 598 -5.85 19.42 -15.97
CA LEU A 598 -6.57 18.14 -15.95
C LEU A 598 -5.74 17.11 -15.19
N LYS A 599 -6.26 16.62 -14.05
CA LYS A 599 -5.65 15.56 -13.24
C LYS A 599 -6.47 14.28 -13.42
N VAL A 600 -5.86 13.22 -13.96
CA VAL A 600 -6.48 11.91 -14.22
C VAL A 600 -5.72 10.84 -13.45
N THR A 601 -6.42 9.90 -12.84
CA THR A 601 -5.83 8.81 -12.04
C THR A 601 -6.52 7.51 -12.37
N MET A 602 -5.72 6.47 -12.63
CA MET A 602 -6.15 5.09 -12.82
C MET A 602 -5.61 4.23 -11.67
N VAL A 603 -6.43 3.28 -11.18
CA VAL A 603 -6.05 2.31 -10.13
C VAL A 603 -6.71 0.96 -10.43
N TYR A 604 -5.98 -0.15 -10.28
CA TYR A 604 -6.54 -1.50 -10.34
C TYR A 604 -6.05 -2.37 -9.18
N ALA A 605 -6.86 -3.37 -8.83
CA ALA A 605 -6.42 -4.48 -7.99
C ALA A 605 -5.65 -5.46 -8.89
N ASP A 606 -4.35 -5.59 -8.66
CA ASP A 606 -3.46 -6.48 -9.41
C ASP A 606 -3.42 -7.87 -8.75
N ARG A 607 -3.14 -8.94 -9.52
CA ARG A 607 -2.96 -10.29 -8.96
C ARG A 607 -1.84 -10.31 -7.90
N PRO A 608 -1.85 -11.23 -6.91
CA PRO A 608 -0.70 -11.43 -6.01
C PRO A 608 0.62 -11.65 -6.76
N GLY A 609 1.71 -11.17 -6.18
CA GLY A 609 3.08 -11.35 -6.70
C GLY A 609 3.92 -10.09 -6.50
N GLY A 610 5.23 -10.27 -6.28
CA GLY A 610 6.12 -9.15 -5.96
C GLY A 610 6.28 -8.15 -7.10
N LYS A 611 6.12 -8.62 -8.34
CA LYS A 611 6.02 -7.78 -9.54
C LYS A 611 4.58 -7.41 -9.85
N LEU A 612 4.44 -6.35 -10.66
CA LEU A 612 3.19 -6.01 -11.32
C LEU A 612 2.79 -7.16 -12.26
N GLN A 613 1.62 -7.77 -12.07
CA GLN A 613 1.18 -8.95 -12.83
C GLN A 613 0.48 -8.52 -14.12
N HIS A 614 -0.61 -7.75 -14.01
CA HIS A 614 -1.24 -7.05 -15.12
C HIS A 614 -0.57 -5.69 -15.34
N ASP A 615 -0.29 -5.33 -16.58
CA ASP A 615 0.39 -4.08 -16.94
C ASP A 615 -0.58 -3.23 -17.76
N LEU A 616 -1.33 -2.37 -17.08
CA LEU A 616 -2.26 -1.42 -17.69
C LEU A 616 -1.63 -0.03 -17.72
N ASN A 617 -1.79 0.66 -18.84
CA ASN A 617 -1.15 1.94 -19.14
C ASN A 617 -2.24 3.02 -19.24
N LEU A 618 -2.15 4.05 -18.41
CA LEU A 618 -2.94 5.27 -18.57
C LEU A 618 -2.25 6.19 -19.57
N LEU A 619 -3.03 6.75 -20.49
CA LEU A 619 -2.65 7.97 -21.20
C LEU A 619 -3.82 8.92 -21.32
N VAL A 620 -3.51 10.20 -21.47
CA VAL A 620 -4.49 11.26 -21.74
C VAL A 620 -4.07 11.96 -23.02
N ALA A 621 -4.95 11.98 -24.02
CA ALA A 621 -4.70 12.53 -25.35
C ALA A 621 -5.57 13.76 -25.64
N SER A 622 -5.00 14.81 -26.23
CA SER A 622 -5.72 15.98 -26.74
C SER A 622 -5.04 16.49 -28.02
N GLY A 623 -5.79 16.52 -29.12
CA GLY A 623 -5.23 16.74 -30.45
C GLY A 623 -4.20 15.66 -30.82
N GLU A 624 -3.05 16.10 -31.35
CA GLU A 624 -1.93 15.24 -31.79
C GLU A 624 -0.94 14.89 -30.65
N LEU A 625 -1.31 15.13 -29.39
CA LEU A 625 -0.44 15.03 -28.23
C LEU A 625 -1.04 14.15 -27.14
N GLU A 626 -0.19 13.42 -26.43
CA GLU A 626 -0.56 12.59 -25.27
C GLU A 626 0.44 12.73 -24.10
N TYR A 627 -0.08 12.54 -22.89
CA TYR A 627 0.71 12.30 -21.67
C TYR A 627 0.50 10.86 -21.23
N HIS A 628 1.56 10.21 -20.77
CA HIS A 628 1.50 8.86 -20.19
C HIS A 628 1.50 8.92 -18.66
N GLY A 629 0.86 7.94 -18.03
CA GLY A 629 0.81 7.83 -16.59
C GLY A 629 2.19 7.76 -15.95
N ASN A 630 2.31 8.46 -14.82
CA ASN A 630 3.52 8.60 -14.03
C ASN A 630 4.75 9.17 -14.81
N GLN A 631 4.57 9.78 -15.99
CA GLN A 631 5.63 10.52 -16.71
C GLN A 631 5.57 12.04 -16.43
N VAL A 632 6.37 12.53 -15.48
CA VAL A 632 6.36 13.92 -15.02
C VAL A 632 6.73 14.87 -16.17
N ASN A 633 5.88 15.87 -16.44
CA ASN A 633 6.13 16.96 -17.40
C ASN A 633 6.60 16.50 -18.80
N LYS A 634 6.20 15.29 -19.21
CA LYS A 634 6.67 14.66 -20.45
C LYS A 634 5.52 14.45 -21.42
N LEU A 635 5.56 15.26 -22.48
CA LEU A 635 4.61 15.27 -23.58
C LEU A 635 5.11 14.35 -24.72
N PHE A 636 4.21 13.58 -25.30
CA PHE A 636 4.49 12.66 -26.41
C PHE A 636 3.62 13.00 -27.62
N PRO A 637 4.09 12.75 -28.86
CA PRO A 637 3.20 12.64 -30.03
C PRO A 637 2.19 11.51 -29.83
N LEU A 638 0.96 11.68 -30.33
CA LEU A 638 -0.10 10.67 -30.25
C LEU A 638 0.34 9.31 -30.86
N GLY A 639 0.19 8.22 -30.10
CA GLY A 639 0.45 6.85 -30.55
C GLY A 639 1.86 6.32 -30.28
N VAL A 640 2.62 6.90 -29.35
CA VAL A 640 3.95 6.39 -28.98
C VAL A 640 3.84 5.09 -28.17
N ALA A 641 4.72 4.12 -28.46
CA ALA A 641 4.74 2.80 -27.82
C ALA A 641 5.68 2.70 -26.60
N GLU A 642 6.44 3.75 -26.31
CA GLU A 642 7.47 3.78 -25.27
C GLU A 642 7.20 4.81 -24.17
N GLY A 643 7.88 4.67 -23.03
CA GLY A 643 7.81 5.66 -21.95
C GLY A 643 6.50 5.60 -21.16
N PHE A 644 6.05 4.40 -20.84
CA PHE A 644 4.97 4.15 -19.88
C PHE A 644 5.54 3.70 -18.52
N ASP A 645 4.72 3.69 -17.48
CA ASP A 645 5.03 2.94 -16.27
C ASP A 645 5.02 1.42 -16.56
N ARG A 646 5.71 0.65 -15.72
CA ARG A 646 5.87 -0.81 -15.81
C ARG A 646 5.88 -1.49 -14.44
N ARG A 647 5.52 -0.75 -13.39
CA ARG A 647 5.75 -1.12 -11.98
C ARG A 647 4.53 -0.85 -11.11
N ASN A 648 3.78 0.21 -11.39
CA ASN A 648 2.72 0.68 -10.51
C ASN A 648 1.33 0.28 -11.02
N ASN A 649 0.50 -0.28 -10.13
CA ASN A 649 -0.93 -0.49 -10.35
C ASN A 649 -1.76 0.79 -10.10
N VAL A 650 -1.06 1.92 -9.99
CA VAL A 650 -1.60 3.28 -9.92
C VAL A 650 -0.84 4.10 -10.95
N GLU A 651 -1.59 4.80 -11.81
CA GLU A 651 -1.00 5.77 -12.74
C GLU A 651 -1.74 7.09 -12.67
N GLN A 652 -1.00 8.19 -12.72
CA GLN A 652 -1.55 9.55 -12.74
C GLN A 652 -0.97 10.37 -13.89
N VAL A 653 -1.84 11.14 -14.54
CA VAL A 653 -1.47 12.21 -15.48
C VAL A 653 -1.92 13.54 -14.87
N VAL A 654 -1.03 14.52 -14.86
CA VAL A 654 -1.33 15.92 -14.54
C VAL A 654 -0.98 16.76 -15.76
N TRP A 655 -2.00 17.22 -16.49
CA TRP A 655 -1.84 18.05 -17.69
C TRP A 655 -2.15 19.51 -17.33
N HIS A 656 -1.11 20.27 -16.98
CA HIS A 656 -1.20 21.71 -16.74
C HIS A 656 -1.51 22.48 -18.02
N HIS A 657 -2.34 23.52 -17.92
CA HIS A 657 -2.77 24.36 -19.05
C HIS A 657 -3.37 23.55 -20.21
N VAL A 658 -4.23 22.57 -19.90
CA VAL A 658 -4.87 21.71 -20.92
C VAL A 658 -5.71 22.57 -21.89
N PRO A 659 -5.61 22.36 -23.22
CA PRO A 659 -6.41 23.12 -24.19
C PRO A 659 -7.92 22.85 -24.06
N GLY A 660 -8.73 23.89 -24.23
CA GLY A 660 -10.19 23.78 -24.33
C GLY A 660 -10.62 22.93 -25.54
N GLY A 661 -11.73 22.19 -25.40
CA GLY A 661 -12.17 21.20 -26.37
C GLY A 661 -12.47 19.86 -25.70
N SER A 662 -11.71 18.82 -26.04
CA SER A 662 -11.88 17.47 -25.48
C SER A 662 -10.54 16.78 -25.23
N ALA A 663 -10.39 16.16 -24.07
CA ALA A 663 -9.30 15.23 -23.77
C ALA A 663 -9.87 13.79 -23.66
N ARG A 664 -9.14 12.81 -24.18
CA ARG A 664 -9.50 11.39 -24.08
C ARG A 664 -8.64 10.72 -23.04
N ILE A 665 -9.26 10.17 -22.00
CA ILE A 665 -8.65 9.21 -21.07
C ILE A 665 -8.64 7.87 -21.80
N ILE A 666 -7.47 7.27 -21.96
CA ILE A 666 -7.30 6.01 -22.67
C ILE A 666 -6.52 5.05 -21.78
N VAL A 667 -7.01 3.82 -21.63
CA VAL A 667 -6.32 2.75 -20.90
C VAL A 667 -5.95 1.63 -21.86
N LYS A 668 -4.65 1.41 -22.03
CA LYS A 668 -4.06 0.41 -22.92
C LYS A 668 -3.48 -0.76 -22.12
N PRO A 669 -3.85 -2.02 -22.39
CA PRO A 669 -3.14 -3.14 -21.82
C PRO A 669 -1.77 -3.33 -22.48
N PHE A 670 -0.82 -3.89 -21.72
CA PHE A 670 0.49 -4.34 -22.19
C PHE A 670 0.78 -5.80 -21.81
N ARG A 671 0.41 -6.24 -20.59
CA ARG A 671 0.54 -7.63 -20.12
C ARG A 671 -0.70 -8.06 -19.36
N PHE A 672 -1.16 -9.27 -19.61
CA PHE A 672 -2.34 -9.88 -19.00
C PHE A 672 -2.00 -11.24 -18.37
N MET A 673 -2.28 -11.39 -17.08
CA MET A 673 -2.31 -12.68 -16.38
C MET A 673 -3.74 -13.25 -16.26
N ASP A 674 -4.76 -12.42 -16.50
CA ASP A 674 -6.18 -12.81 -16.65
C ASP A 674 -6.70 -12.38 -18.02
N GLU A 675 -7.78 -12.99 -18.50
CA GLU A 675 -8.45 -12.59 -19.74
C GLU A 675 -9.09 -11.19 -19.64
N ARG A 676 -9.37 -10.70 -18.43
CA ARG A 676 -10.18 -9.52 -18.16
C ARG A 676 -9.71 -8.81 -16.89
N VAL A 677 -9.41 -7.51 -16.98
CA VAL A 677 -8.91 -6.72 -15.84
C VAL A 677 -9.77 -5.47 -15.64
N PRO A 678 -10.54 -5.39 -14.53
CA PRO A 678 -11.25 -4.18 -14.17
C PRO A 678 -10.29 -3.15 -13.53
N PHE A 679 -10.55 -1.88 -13.80
CA PHE A 679 -9.80 -0.76 -13.21
C PHE A 679 -10.74 0.40 -12.89
N ALA A 680 -10.42 1.15 -11.85
CA ALA A 680 -11.06 2.41 -11.55
C ALA A 680 -10.32 3.57 -12.22
N TYR A 681 -11.07 4.60 -12.62
CA TYR A 681 -10.52 5.88 -13.01
C TYR A 681 -11.26 7.04 -12.33
N ALA A 682 -10.53 8.10 -12.04
CA ALA A 682 -11.04 9.37 -11.53
C ALA A 682 -10.37 10.52 -12.30
N TRP A 683 -11.11 11.59 -12.57
CA TRP A 683 -10.59 12.79 -13.23
C TRP A 683 -11.21 14.06 -12.66
N ARG A 684 -10.43 15.15 -12.73
CA ARG A 684 -10.88 16.49 -12.34
C ARG A 684 -10.18 17.59 -13.13
N LEU A 685 -10.89 18.70 -13.28
CA LEU A 685 -10.38 19.98 -13.76
C LEU A 685 -10.12 20.90 -12.57
N ILE A 686 -8.94 21.52 -12.54
CA ILE A 686 -8.50 22.45 -11.51
C ILE A 686 -8.27 23.80 -12.18
N GLU A 687 -8.95 24.84 -11.69
CA GLU A 687 -8.76 26.21 -12.18
C GLU A 687 -7.51 26.83 -11.54
N SER A 688 -6.67 27.43 -12.38
CA SER A 688 -5.53 28.25 -11.98
C SER A 688 -5.66 29.65 -12.59
N ILE A 689 -5.39 30.69 -11.78
CA ILE A 689 -5.50 32.12 -12.10
C ILE A 689 -4.12 32.68 -12.44
#